data_AF-A0A3R6LLP8-F1
#
_entry.id   AF-A0A3R6LLP8-F1
#
_cell.length_a   1.000
_cell.length_b   1.000
_cell.length_c   1.000
_cell.angle_alpha   90.00
_cell.angle_beta   90.00
_cell.angle_gamma   90.00
#
_symmetry.space_group_name_H-M   'P 1'
#
loop_
_entity.id
_entity.type
_entity.pdbx_description
1 polymer ?
#
loop_
_entity_poly.entity_id
_entity_poly.type
_entity_poly.pdbx_seq_one_letter_code
_entity_poly.pdbx_strand_id
1 'polypeptide(L)'
;METENQRAGHGRSRGKWNRQKRKENEEKNRQSGLNENTQNQAAPNHAAQDSENQGQERKRAGRKIAVAVGGAVLTAAVAAGAVYVGMGQKYKRVYFPNTTINGLDVSGLTPEETKTKITEGTSGYILTLQERGGADEVICGSEIGLHPEFDGTLEQILQNQSTLAWGFHVGRYVDYTIDTMAAFDETKLSDAVSGLNCLKPEQAAAPEDAYISDYISGTGYEIVPENPGAKPDPQLLSDAVKDAILNFQETLSLEEADVYEKPQITADNEALNAELAAWNQYVHTTVTYRFGSKNEVLDGEKIHTWLVSDGQGGVSLDESKIGEYVSWLAQTYNTAYKPKTLKTSYGQTVTISKSVYGWKINQSEETEALKQILLSCESQEREPVYSQTAASHDANDYGNTYAEINLTAQHMFFYKEGKLVVESDFVSGNESRGWSTPAGVYPLTYKQRNATLKGENYATPVSYWMPFNGGIGMHDAYWRSSFGGRIYKTNGSHGCINLPPAVAKTIYENISAGMPVLCYHLDGSGSGTTSTTAQNGGAASETKPQQTQPAQTESETKPQPTTAAQPQPTTAAQPQPTTAAQPQPTTTAQPQPTTAAQPASQPTSAQSPGSAQAYPGQNSSGQNASSGSSSSGGPGSGSNGTQSSPGGPGGASGSGVSSSPGVSQTPGPGN
;
A
#
# COMPACT_ATOMS: atom_id res chain seq x y z
N MET A 1 -9.41 57.91 0.61
CA MET A 1 -8.09 57.28 0.86
C MET A 1 -8.26 56.35 2.07
N GLU A 2 -8.83 55.14 1.96
CA GLU A 2 -8.76 54.15 0.85
C GLU A 2 -7.30 53.86 0.47
N THR A 3 -6.81 52.62 0.37
CA THR A 3 -7.43 51.30 0.05
C THR A 3 -6.91 50.20 1.00
N GLU A 4 -7.55 49.09 1.37
CA GLU A 4 -8.34 48.02 0.69
C GLU A 4 -7.53 46.76 0.29
N ASN A 5 -8.16 45.57 0.51
CA ASN A 5 -7.80 44.14 0.28
C ASN A 5 -7.11 43.37 1.44
N GLN A 6 -7.71 42.30 2.04
CA GLN A 6 -8.25 41.01 1.52
C GLN A 6 -7.14 40.10 0.96
N ARG A 7 -7.05 38.79 1.20
CA ARG A 7 -7.99 37.70 1.61
C ARG A 7 -7.14 36.55 2.26
N ALA A 8 -7.61 35.46 2.88
CA ALA A 8 -8.90 34.81 3.22
C ALA A 8 -8.63 33.87 4.45
N GLY A 9 -9.55 33.09 5.05
CA GLY A 9 -11.00 32.95 4.95
C GLY A 9 -11.50 31.55 5.35
N HIS A 10 -12.26 31.44 6.46
CA HIS A 10 -13.05 30.26 6.83
C HIS A 10 -14.42 30.72 7.36
N GLY A 11 -15.47 30.55 6.56
CA GLY A 11 -16.83 30.95 6.92
C GLY A 11 -17.59 29.80 7.58
N ARG A 12 -17.67 29.79 8.92
CA ARG A 12 -18.50 28.84 9.67
C ARG A 12 -20.00 29.16 9.53
N SER A 13 -20.81 28.10 9.52
CA SER A 13 -22.19 28.09 8.99
C SER A 13 -23.25 28.65 9.95
N ARG A 14 -23.53 29.97 9.91
CA ARG A 14 -24.68 30.60 10.59
C ARG A 14 -26.07 30.31 9.97
N GLY A 15 -26.24 29.20 9.25
CA GLY A 15 -27.37 29.03 8.33
C GLY A 15 -28.07 27.66 8.29
N LYS A 16 -27.85 26.75 9.25
CA LYS A 16 -28.47 25.42 9.23
C LYS A 16 -29.71 25.29 10.13
N TRP A 17 -29.64 25.72 11.39
CA TRP A 17 -30.75 25.60 12.35
C TRP A 17 -32.06 26.26 11.85
N ASN A 18 -31.98 27.50 11.35
CA ASN A 18 -33.11 28.22 10.74
C ASN A 18 -33.64 27.62 9.41
N ARG A 19 -33.02 26.57 8.86
CA ARG A 19 -33.56 25.81 7.72
C ARG A 19 -34.34 24.56 8.12
N GLN A 20 -34.07 23.98 9.30
CA GLN A 20 -34.77 22.79 9.79
C GLN A 20 -36.23 23.13 10.18
N LYS A 21 -36.41 24.05 11.14
CA LYS A 21 -37.73 24.57 11.57
C LYS A 21 -38.56 25.17 10.42
N ARG A 22 -37.89 25.71 9.40
CA ARG A 22 -38.55 26.28 8.22
C ARG A 22 -39.12 25.22 7.28
N LYS A 23 -38.45 24.08 7.10
CA LYS A 23 -38.97 22.96 6.31
C LYS A 23 -40.19 22.30 6.98
N GLU A 24 -40.12 22.06 8.29
CA GLU A 24 -41.27 21.49 9.03
C GLU A 24 -42.53 22.37 8.93
N ASN A 25 -42.39 23.70 8.97
CA ASN A 25 -43.51 24.63 8.79
C ASN A 25 -44.00 24.72 7.33
N GLU A 26 -43.10 24.66 6.33
CA GLU A 26 -43.49 24.62 4.91
C GLU A 26 -44.25 23.30 4.58
N GLU A 27 -43.93 22.20 5.25
CA GLU A 27 -44.59 20.90 5.06
C GLU A 27 -45.95 20.80 5.80
N LYS A 28 -46.05 21.35 7.02
CA LYS A 28 -47.33 21.49 7.76
C LYS A 28 -48.35 22.34 7.00
N ASN A 29 -47.93 23.43 6.37
CA ASN A 29 -48.79 24.27 5.53
C ASN A 29 -49.20 23.60 4.20
N ARG A 30 -48.54 22.50 3.81
CA ARG A 30 -48.84 21.79 2.56
C ARG A 30 -49.91 20.71 2.73
N GLN A 31 -50.11 20.20 3.95
CA GLN A 31 -51.20 19.25 4.27
C GLN A 31 -52.54 19.92 4.61
N SER A 32 -52.54 21.17 5.06
CA SER A 32 -53.77 21.91 5.40
C SER A 32 -54.50 22.54 4.20
N GLY A 33 -53.88 22.56 3.01
CA GLY A 33 -54.43 23.16 1.78
C GLY A 33 -55.28 22.24 0.90
N LEU A 34 -55.56 21.01 1.31
CA LEU A 34 -56.28 20.00 0.52
C LEU A 34 -57.68 19.71 1.07
N ASN A 35 -58.60 20.67 0.95
CA ASN A 35 -60.03 20.47 0.68
C ASN A 35 -60.81 21.80 0.70
N GLU A 36 -61.02 22.43 -0.47
CA GLU A 36 -62.33 23.03 -0.83
C GLU A 36 -62.42 23.45 -2.32
N ASN A 37 -63.44 22.93 -3.01
CA ASN A 37 -64.10 23.39 -4.25
C ASN A 37 -63.32 23.81 -5.52
N THR A 38 -63.13 22.82 -6.40
CA THR A 38 -63.83 22.66 -7.70
C THR A 38 -64.63 23.84 -8.31
N GLN A 39 -64.37 24.10 -9.62
CA GLN A 39 -65.13 24.92 -10.59
C GLN A 39 -65.17 26.45 -10.32
N ASN A 40 -64.93 27.35 -11.29
CA ASN A 40 -64.98 27.23 -12.76
C ASN A 40 -63.97 28.19 -13.45
N GLN A 41 -63.56 27.92 -14.69
CA GLN A 41 -62.60 28.73 -15.48
C GLN A 41 -63.20 29.33 -16.75
N ALA A 42 -62.48 30.31 -17.33
CA ALA A 42 -62.69 31.02 -18.61
C ALA A 42 -63.84 32.07 -18.62
N ALA A 43 -63.73 33.19 -19.34
CA ALA A 43 -62.91 33.50 -20.53
C ALA A 43 -62.30 34.93 -20.52
N PRO A 44 -61.35 35.27 -21.43
CA PRO A 44 -60.60 36.54 -21.43
C PRO A 44 -61.16 37.65 -22.35
N ASN A 45 -60.53 38.83 -22.28
CA ASN A 45 -60.75 39.98 -23.17
C ASN A 45 -60.60 39.65 -24.68
N HIS A 46 -61.42 40.26 -25.54
CA HIS A 46 -60.93 41.32 -26.47
C HIS A 46 -62.05 42.01 -27.30
N ALA A 47 -61.75 43.27 -27.66
CA ALA A 47 -62.10 44.00 -28.88
C ALA A 47 -63.52 44.59 -29.14
N ALA A 48 -63.48 45.91 -29.37
CA ALA A 48 -64.10 46.68 -30.46
C ALA A 48 -65.64 46.82 -30.59
N GLN A 49 -66.07 48.08 -30.44
CA GLN A 49 -67.03 48.83 -31.28
C GLN A 49 -68.02 48.04 -32.15
N ASP A 50 -69.33 48.29 -31.98
CA ASP A 50 -70.02 49.18 -32.94
C ASP A 50 -71.41 49.68 -32.47
N SER A 51 -71.94 50.62 -33.27
CA SER A 51 -73.35 51.06 -33.39
C SER A 51 -73.93 52.07 -32.39
N GLU A 52 -74.54 53.11 -32.98
CA GLU A 52 -75.16 54.25 -32.32
C GLU A 52 -76.66 54.04 -32.04
N ASN A 53 -77.15 54.68 -30.98
CA ASN A 53 -78.38 55.49 -30.96
C ASN A 53 -79.67 54.93 -31.59
N GLN A 54 -80.59 54.43 -30.74
CA GLN A 54 -81.99 54.88 -30.73
C GLN A 54 -82.71 54.46 -29.45
N GLY A 55 -83.82 55.14 -29.11
CA GLY A 55 -84.75 54.69 -28.06
C GLY A 55 -84.84 55.60 -26.83
N GLN A 56 -85.44 56.79 -27.00
CA GLN A 56 -86.03 57.50 -25.86
C GLN A 56 -87.14 56.63 -25.24
N GLU A 57 -87.10 56.46 -23.92
CA GLU A 57 -88.23 56.37 -22.96
C GLU A 57 -87.97 55.36 -21.83
N ARG A 58 -87.42 55.84 -20.71
CA ARG A 58 -88.22 56.02 -19.48
C ARG A 58 -87.46 56.83 -18.42
N LYS A 59 -88.13 57.89 -17.97
CA LYS A 59 -87.64 58.83 -16.96
C LYS A 59 -87.49 58.15 -15.59
N ARG A 60 -86.46 58.58 -14.84
CA ARG A 60 -86.43 58.63 -13.35
C ARG A 60 -86.59 57.30 -12.58
N ALA A 61 -85.53 56.46 -12.58
CA ALA A 61 -85.33 55.46 -11.51
C ALA A 61 -83.85 55.18 -11.15
N GLY A 62 -82.94 55.06 -12.13
CA GLY A 62 -81.59 54.52 -11.89
C GLY A 62 -80.64 55.35 -11.02
N ARG A 63 -80.79 56.68 -10.94
CA ARG A 63 -79.81 57.57 -10.29
C ARG A 63 -79.86 57.56 -8.75
N LYS A 64 -80.82 56.84 -8.15
CA LYS A 64 -80.89 56.64 -6.69
C LYS A 64 -80.24 55.33 -6.21
N ILE A 65 -80.09 54.32 -7.07
CA ILE A 65 -79.55 53.01 -6.67
C ILE A 65 -78.02 53.00 -6.78
N ALA A 66 -77.42 53.58 -7.83
CA ALA A 66 -75.97 53.70 -7.93
C ALA A 66 -75.37 54.58 -6.80
N VAL A 67 -76.08 55.62 -6.37
CA VAL A 67 -75.68 56.46 -5.22
C VAL A 67 -75.94 55.77 -3.88
N ALA A 68 -76.97 54.91 -3.78
CA ALA A 68 -77.20 54.12 -2.57
C ALA A 68 -76.20 52.97 -2.41
N VAL A 69 -75.83 52.26 -3.48
CA VAL A 69 -74.83 51.18 -3.44
C VAL A 69 -73.42 51.75 -3.32
N GLY A 70 -73.08 52.79 -4.09
CA GLY A 70 -71.82 53.51 -3.93
C GLY A 70 -71.69 54.15 -2.55
N GLY A 71 -72.78 54.73 -2.03
CA GLY A 71 -72.87 55.26 -0.67
C GLY A 71 -72.72 54.19 0.40
N ALA A 72 -73.34 53.01 0.23
CA ALA A 72 -73.22 51.86 1.15
C ALA A 72 -71.83 51.23 1.14
N VAL A 73 -71.17 51.14 -0.03
CA VAL A 73 -69.78 50.67 -0.12
C VAL A 73 -68.82 51.71 0.47
N LEU A 74 -69.06 53.01 0.28
CA LEU A 74 -68.29 54.06 0.95
C LEU A 74 -68.50 54.06 2.47
N THR A 75 -69.73 53.93 2.98
CA THR A 75 -69.94 53.82 4.44
C THR A 75 -69.41 52.51 5.00
N ALA A 76 -69.49 51.39 4.27
CA ALA A 76 -68.86 50.13 4.69
C ALA A 76 -67.33 50.21 4.67
N ALA A 77 -66.71 50.85 3.67
CA ALA A 77 -65.26 51.05 3.61
C ALA A 77 -64.76 52.07 4.64
N VAL A 78 -65.52 53.14 4.91
CA VAL A 78 -65.23 54.09 5.99
C VAL A 78 -65.43 53.43 7.36
N ALA A 79 -66.45 52.60 7.54
CA ALA A 79 -66.64 51.82 8.76
C ALA A 79 -65.51 50.78 8.96
N ALA A 80 -65.15 50.03 7.91
CA ALA A 80 -64.04 49.08 7.94
C ALA A 80 -62.69 49.78 8.19
N GLY A 81 -62.45 50.95 7.59
CA GLY A 81 -61.29 51.79 7.86
C GLY A 81 -61.27 52.33 9.29
N ALA A 82 -62.42 52.77 9.82
CA ALA A 82 -62.55 53.21 11.20
C ALA A 82 -62.34 52.05 12.20
N VAL A 83 -62.80 50.84 11.88
CA VAL A 83 -62.52 49.62 12.66
C VAL A 83 -61.04 49.25 12.58
N TYR A 84 -60.41 49.30 11.39
CA TYR A 84 -58.98 49.01 11.21
C TYR A 84 -58.09 49.99 11.98
N VAL A 85 -58.37 51.29 11.90
CA VAL A 85 -57.67 52.35 12.64
C VAL A 85 -57.96 52.26 14.15
N GLY A 86 -59.18 51.90 14.53
CA GLY A 86 -59.61 51.69 15.90
C GLY A 86 -58.92 50.51 16.58
N MET A 87 -58.86 49.36 15.90
CA MET A 87 -58.07 48.19 16.33
C MET A 87 -56.58 48.52 16.39
N GLY A 88 -56.08 49.29 15.41
CA GLY A 88 -54.70 49.81 15.40
C GLY A 88 -54.30 50.61 16.63
N GLN A 89 -55.24 51.29 17.32
CA GLN A 89 -54.94 52.03 18.55
C GLN A 89 -54.43 51.14 19.69
N LYS A 90 -54.78 49.85 19.73
CA LYS A 90 -54.30 48.91 20.76
C LYS A 90 -52.77 48.84 20.78
N TYR A 91 -52.16 48.81 19.59
CA TYR A 91 -50.72 48.66 19.39
C TYR A 91 -49.88 49.91 19.68
N LYS A 92 -50.50 50.98 20.23
CA LYS A 92 -49.79 52.06 20.94
C LYS A 92 -49.28 51.63 22.31
N ARG A 93 -49.81 50.53 22.85
CA ARG A 93 -49.52 50.06 24.21
C ARG A 93 -48.96 48.65 24.24
N VAL A 94 -49.16 47.87 23.18
CA VAL A 94 -48.75 46.46 23.12
C VAL A 94 -48.03 46.11 21.82
N TYR A 95 -47.16 45.10 21.85
CA TYR A 95 -46.47 44.60 20.66
C TYR A 95 -47.43 43.99 19.64
N PHE A 96 -47.05 44.01 18.37
CA PHE A 96 -47.81 43.37 17.29
C PHE A 96 -47.94 41.85 17.48
N PRO A 97 -48.96 41.21 16.87
CA PRO A 97 -49.02 39.74 16.82
C PRO A 97 -47.80 39.16 16.11
N ASN A 98 -47.46 37.90 16.41
CA ASN A 98 -46.32 37.19 15.85
C ASN A 98 -44.97 37.92 16.07
N THR A 99 -44.81 38.55 17.24
CA THR A 99 -43.60 39.29 17.60
C THR A 99 -42.87 38.59 18.75
N THR A 100 -41.62 38.19 18.52
CA THR A 100 -40.71 37.64 19.53
C THR A 100 -39.56 38.59 19.84
N ILE A 101 -39.03 38.53 21.07
CA ILE A 101 -37.80 39.23 21.48
C ILE A 101 -36.90 38.22 22.21
N ASN A 102 -35.68 38.01 21.72
CA ASN A 102 -34.77 36.92 22.13
C ASN A 102 -35.50 35.57 22.30
N GLY A 103 -36.33 35.19 21.32
CA GLY A 103 -37.14 33.96 21.34
C GLY A 103 -38.42 34.01 22.21
N LEU A 104 -38.55 34.96 23.14
CA LEU A 104 -39.75 35.11 23.97
C LEU A 104 -40.90 35.73 23.17
N ASP A 105 -42.05 35.05 23.10
CA ASP A 105 -43.27 35.63 22.50
C ASP A 105 -43.82 36.78 23.37
N VAL A 106 -43.84 37.98 22.80
CA VAL A 106 -44.36 39.20 23.44
C VAL A 106 -45.66 39.70 22.77
N SER A 107 -46.23 38.91 21.86
CA SER A 107 -47.39 39.27 21.05
C SER A 107 -48.56 39.80 21.88
N GLY A 108 -48.88 41.08 21.74
CA GLY A 108 -50.00 41.70 22.44
C GLY A 108 -49.77 42.01 23.94
N LEU A 109 -48.54 41.89 24.44
CA LEU A 109 -48.13 42.35 25.78
C LEU A 109 -47.68 43.82 25.74
N THR A 110 -47.84 44.54 26.85
CA THR A 110 -47.17 45.82 27.15
C THR A 110 -45.70 45.60 27.54
N PRO A 111 -44.84 46.65 27.54
CA PRO A 111 -43.45 46.51 27.99
C PRO A 111 -43.35 46.07 29.45
N GLU A 112 -44.25 46.53 30.32
CA GLU A 112 -44.29 46.12 31.74
C GLU A 112 -44.73 44.66 31.90
N GLU A 113 -45.72 44.19 31.15
CA GLU A 113 -46.09 42.76 31.15
C GLU A 113 -44.96 41.89 30.58
N THR A 114 -44.24 42.37 29.56
CA THR A 114 -43.04 41.72 29.04
C THR A 114 -41.91 41.69 30.08
N LYS A 115 -41.64 42.78 30.80
CA LYS A 115 -40.67 42.80 31.92
C LYS A 115 -41.05 41.81 33.01
N THR A 116 -42.33 41.73 33.39
CA THR A 116 -42.83 40.73 34.35
C THR A 116 -42.58 39.32 33.83
N LYS A 117 -42.92 39.03 32.57
CA LYS A 117 -42.70 37.72 31.93
C LYS A 117 -41.22 37.34 31.84
N ILE A 118 -40.32 38.29 31.58
CA ILE A 118 -38.85 38.09 31.61
C ILE A 118 -38.36 37.86 33.05
N THR A 119 -38.92 38.56 34.03
CA THR A 119 -38.60 38.38 35.46
C THR A 119 -39.03 36.99 35.96
N GLU A 120 -40.20 36.50 35.53
CA GLU A 120 -40.67 35.14 35.80
C GLU A 120 -39.79 34.10 35.09
N GLY A 121 -39.47 34.32 33.81
CA GLY A 121 -38.64 33.43 33.00
C GLY A 121 -37.20 33.29 33.52
N THR A 122 -36.56 34.38 33.94
CA THR A 122 -35.22 34.37 34.55
C THR A 122 -35.20 33.65 35.91
N SER A 123 -36.28 33.77 36.70
CA SER A 123 -36.37 33.17 38.05
C SER A 123 -36.44 31.64 38.05
N GLY A 124 -36.88 31.02 36.94
CA GLY A 124 -37.02 29.57 36.78
C GLY A 124 -36.18 28.97 35.66
N TYR A 125 -35.24 29.75 35.09
CA TYR A 125 -34.47 29.33 33.93
C TYR A 125 -33.56 28.13 34.23
N ILE A 126 -33.60 27.13 33.36
CA ILE A 126 -32.68 25.98 33.34
C ILE A 126 -32.22 25.82 31.89
N LEU A 127 -30.92 25.80 31.68
CA LEU A 127 -30.32 25.40 30.42
C LEU A 127 -29.87 23.93 30.54
N THR A 128 -30.45 23.05 29.74
CA THR A 128 -29.96 21.66 29.60
C THR A 128 -28.93 21.58 28.47
N LEU A 129 -27.73 21.14 28.80
CA LEU A 129 -26.63 20.87 27.89
C LEU A 129 -26.72 19.41 27.44
N GLN A 130 -26.94 19.17 26.15
CA GLN A 130 -27.00 17.82 25.58
C GLN A 130 -25.63 17.44 25.02
N GLU A 131 -25.00 16.45 25.63
CA GLU A 131 -23.64 16.01 25.31
C GLU A 131 -23.61 14.91 24.23
N ARG A 132 -22.48 14.83 23.52
CA ARG A 132 -22.11 13.67 22.73
C ARG A 132 -22.00 12.44 23.63
N GLY A 133 -22.73 11.38 23.28
CA GLY A 133 -22.89 10.19 24.12
C GLY A 133 -24.23 10.13 24.87
N GLY A 134 -25.02 11.21 24.86
CA GLY A 134 -26.38 11.23 25.42
C GLY A 134 -26.45 11.41 26.94
N ALA A 135 -25.40 11.94 27.54
CA ALA A 135 -25.47 12.56 28.87
C ALA A 135 -26.06 13.97 28.74
N ASP A 136 -26.76 14.40 29.80
CA ASP A 136 -27.29 15.76 29.91
C ASP A 136 -26.74 16.39 31.20
N GLU A 137 -26.25 17.63 31.10
CA GLU A 137 -25.94 18.49 32.26
C GLU A 137 -26.90 19.69 32.31
N VAL A 138 -26.98 20.34 33.47
CA VAL A 138 -27.87 21.50 33.67
C VAL A 138 -27.12 22.66 34.32
N ILE A 139 -27.40 23.88 33.84
CA ILE A 139 -27.01 25.13 34.47
C ILE A 139 -28.30 25.87 34.84
N CYS A 140 -28.53 26.09 36.14
CA CYS A 140 -29.68 26.84 36.62
C CYS A 140 -29.39 28.34 36.62
N GLY A 141 -30.36 29.16 36.20
CA GLY A 141 -30.23 30.63 36.21
C GLY A 141 -29.87 31.19 37.59
N SER A 142 -30.34 30.55 38.67
CA SER A 142 -30.02 30.90 40.05
C SER A 142 -28.55 30.69 40.43
N GLU A 143 -27.85 29.74 39.81
CA GLU A 143 -26.44 29.42 40.11
C GLU A 143 -25.52 30.49 39.51
N ILE A 144 -25.81 30.93 38.28
CA ILE A 144 -25.06 31.97 37.56
C ILE A 144 -25.48 33.40 37.96
N GLY A 145 -26.45 33.55 38.85
CA GLY A 145 -26.98 34.87 39.25
C GLY A 145 -27.73 35.59 38.12
N LEU A 146 -28.41 34.85 37.25
CA LEU A 146 -29.26 35.37 36.19
C LEU A 146 -30.37 36.25 36.79
N HIS A 147 -30.47 37.48 36.31
CA HIS A 147 -31.46 38.45 36.74
C HIS A 147 -31.91 39.32 35.55
N PRO A 148 -33.15 39.82 35.53
CA PRO A 148 -33.61 40.69 34.45
C PRO A 148 -32.87 42.04 34.48
N GLU A 149 -32.44 42.51 33.33
CA GLU A 149 -31.89 43.85 33.15
C GLU A 149 -32.59 44.54 31.97
N PHE A 150 -32.96 45.82 32.14
CA PHE A 150 -33.75 46.57 31.18
C PHE A 150 -33.13 47.95 30.93
N ASP A 151 -32.66 48.18 29.71
CA ASP A 151 -32.04 49.43 29.25
C ASP A 151 -33.03 50.42 28.59
N GLY A 152 -34.29 50.01 28.43
CA GLY A 152 -35.34 50.77 27.75
C GLY A 152 -35.56 50.41 26.28
N THR A 153 -34.86 49.41 25.73
CA THR A 153 -35.05 48.91 24.35
C THR A 153 -36.45 48.35 24.11
N LEU A 154 -37.06 47.69 25.10
CA LEU A 154 -38.45 47.21 25.07
C LEU A 154 -39.42 48.36 24.75
N GLU A 155 -39.32 49.48 25.48
CA GLU A 155 -40.10 50.69 25.23
C GLU A 155 -39.81 51.29 23.85
N GLN A 156 -38.55 51.28 23.40
CA GLN A 156 -38.18 51.80 22.08
C GLN A 156 -38.77 50.95 20.93
N ILE A 157 -38.77 49.61 21.05
CA ILE A 157 -39.41 48.72 20.08
C ILE A 157 -40.90 49.08 19.96
N LEU A 158 -41.60 49.23 21.10
CA LEU A 158 -43.01 49.61 21.11
C LEU A 158 -43.24 51.03 20.54
N GLN A 159 -42.43 52.01 20.93
CA GLN A 159 -42.56 53.41 20.47
C GLN A 159 -42.36 53.54 18.95
N ASN A 160 -41.50 52.71 18.37
CA ASN A 160 -41.23 52.68 16.93
C ASN A 160 -42.30 51.90 16.12
N GLN A 161 -43.28 51.24 16.75
CA GLN A 161 -44.35 50.55 16.05
C GLN A 161 -45.30 51.53 15.34
N SER A 162 -45.30 51.51 14.00
CA SER A 162 -46.32 52.21 13.21
C SER A 162 -47.69 51.55 13.41
N THR A 163 -48.53 52.11 14.27
CA THR A 163 -49.85 51.57 14.67
C THR A 163 -50.81 51.19 13.53
N LEU A 164 -50.60 51.69 12.32
CA LEU A 164 -51.37 51.34 11.12
C LEU A 164 -50.83 50.10 10.37
N ALA A 165 -49.63 49.62 10.71
CA ALA A 165 -48.98 48.46 10.09
C ALA A 165 -49.42 47.12 10.69
N TRP A 166 -50.24 47.11 11.76
CA TRP A 166 -50.63 45.91 12.50
C TRP A 166 -51.18 44.78 11.61
N GLY A 167 -51.94 45.12 10.57
CA GLY A 167 -52.49 44.16 9.61
C GLY A 167 -51.44 43.34 8.86
N PHE A 168 -50.23 43.87 8.66
CA PHE A 168 -49.13 43.14 8.04
C PHE A 168 -48.52 42.07 8.96
N HIS A 169 -48.62 42.25 10.27
CA HIS A 169 -48.07 41.32 11.27
C HIS A 169 -48.99 40.13 11.56
N VAL A 170 -50.26 40.17 11.14
CA VAL A 170 -51.22 39.05 11.34
C VAL A 170 -50.75 37.75 10.67
N GLY A 171 -50.01 37.83 9.56
CA GLY A 171 -49.41 36.69 8.86
C GLY A 171 -47.89 36.76 8.70
N ARG A 172 -47.20 37.68 9.41
CA ARG A 172 -45.75 37.87 9.31
C ARG A 172 -45.13 37.85 10.71
N TYR A 173 -44.24 36.89 10.90
CA TYR A 173 -43.39 36.83 12.08
C TYR A 173 -42.30 37.91 12.02
N VAL A 174 -42.04 38.54 13.17
CA VAL A 174 -40.93 39.46 13.38
C VAL A 174 -40.24 39.06 14.67
N ASP A 175 -38.93 38.85 14.58
CA ASP A 175 -38.09 38.48 15.72
C ASP A 175 -37.11 39.63 15.94
N TYR A 176 -37.03 40.10 17.18
CA TYR A 176 -36.06 41.11 17.61
C TYR A 176 -35.00 40.43 18.48
N THR A 177 -33.74 40.75 18.23
CA THR A 177 -32.65 40.44 19.15
C THR A 177 -32.23 41.75 19.82
N ILE A 178 -32.21 41.78 21.15
CA ILE A 178 -31.72 42.92 21.94
C ILE A 178 -30.67 42.43 22.95
N ASP A 179 -29.66 43.27 23.17
CA ASP A 179 -28.50 42.91 23.97
C ASP A 179 -28.81 42.85 25.48
N THR A 180 -29.84 43.58 25.94
CA THR A 180 -30.17 43.76 27.37
C THR A 180 -31.60 43.27 27.69
N MET A 181 -31.72 42.02 28.13
CA MET A 181 -32.95 41.45 28.74
C MET A 181 -32.69 40.78 30.08
N ALA A 182 -31.52 40.16 30.22
CA ALA A 182 -31.04 39.58 31.46
C ALA A 182 -29.51 39.70 31.51
N ALA A 183 -28.99 39.86 32.72
CA ALA A 183 -27.58 39.81 33.03
C ALA A 183 -27.32 38.66 34.01
N PHE A 184 -26.08 38.18 34.04
CA PHE A 184 -25.61 37.15 34.95
C PHE A 184 -24.22 37.52 35.48
N ASP A 185 -23.78 36.84 36.53
CA ASP A 185 -22.44 37.00 37.08
C ASP A 185 -21.46 36.18 36.23
N GLU A 186 -20.65 36.87 35.42
CA GLU A 186 -19.65 36.26 34.54
C GLU A 186 -18.69 35.31 35.29
N THR A 187 -18.41 35.58 36.57
CA THR A 187 -17.55 34.72 37.40
C THR A 187 -18.28 33.43 37.73
N LYS A 188 -19.54 33.51 38.17
CA LYS A 188 -20.35 32.32 38.49
C LYS A 188 -20.68 31.50 37.26
N LEU A 189 -20.87 32.14 36.09
CA LEU A 189 -21.02 31.43 34.83
C LEU A 189 -19.73 30.67 34.48
N SER A 190 -18.56 31.31 34.60
CA SER A 190 -17.28 30.64 34.41
C SER A 190 -17.05 29.49 35.38
N ASP A 191 -17.40 29.65 36.66
CA ASP A 191 -17.31 28.60 37.68
C ASP A 191 -18.27 27.43 37.38
N ALA A 192 -19.49 27.72 36.93
CA ALA A 192 -20.47 26.71 36.53
C ALA A 192 -20.01 25.92 35.30
N VAL A 193 -19.57 26.61 34.24
CA VAL A 193 -19.08 25.98 33.00
C VAL A 193 -17.82 25.16 33.25
N SER A 194 -16.86 25.67 34.04
CA SER A 194 -15.64 24.91 34.37
C SER A 194 -15.87 23.75 35.34
N GLY A 195 -17.00 23.73 36.06
CA GLY A 195 -17.43 22.64 36.93
C GLY A 195 -18.12 21.46 36.23
N LEU A 196 -18.46 21.62 34.95
CA LEU A 196 -19.16 20.62 34.13
C LEU A 196 -18.41 19.28 34.08
N ASN A 197 -19.17 18.19 34.14
CA ASN A 197 -18.66 16.84 34.04
C ASN A 197 -18.07 16.55 32.64
N CYS A 198 -18.63 17.13 31.58
CA CYS A 198 -18.10 17.03 30.21
C CYS A 198 -16.65 17.54 30.01
N LEU A 199 -16.11 18.31 30.97
CA LEU A 199 -14.71 18.77 30.98
C LEU A 199 -13.78 17.88 31.82
N LYS A 200 -14.31 16.89 32.55
CA LYS A 200 -13.51 15.99 33.41
C LYS A 200 -12.81 14.94 32.56
N PRO A 201 -11.54 14.56 32.86
CA PRO A 201 -10.76 13.63 32.04
C PRO A 201 -11.43 12.27 31.79
N GLU A 202 -12.32 11.82 32.67
CA GLU A 202 -13.06 10.56 32.56
C GLU A 202 -14.17 10.59 31.49
N GLN A 203 -14.59 11.77 31.04
CA GLN A 203 -15.63 11.97 30.02
C GLN A 203 -15.13 12.76 28.81
N ALA A 204 -14.19 13.69 29.02
CA ALA A 204 -13.53 14.50 27.99
C ALA A 204 -12.48 13.69 27.19
N ALA A 205 -12.90 12.58 26.57
CA ALA A 205 -12.04 11.80 25.69
C ALA A 205 -11.56 12.67 24.51
N ALA A 206 -10.25 12.79 24.32
CA ALA A 206 -9.69 13.53 23.19
C ALA A 206 -10.07 12.85 21.86
N PRO A 207 -10.19 13.60 20.75
CA PRO A 207 -10.29 12.99 19.43
C PRO A 207 -9.01 12.22 19.08
N GLU A 208 -9.15 11.14 18.32
CA GLU A 208 -8.03 10.34 17.80
C GLU A 208 -8.09 10.38 16.26
N ASP A 209 -6.94 10.65 15.64
CA ASP A 209 -6.82 10.75 14.18
C ASP A 209 -7.02 9.40 13.48
N ALA A 210 -7.56 9.43 12.26
CA ALA A 210 -7.58 8.28 11.37
C ALA A 210 -6.16 7.87 10.98
N TYR A 211 -5.91 6.57 10.86
CA TYR A 211 -4.56 6.02 10.59
C TYR A 211 -4.62 4.76 9.72
N ILE A 212 -3.48 4.35 9.16
CA ILE A 212 -3.36 3.10 8.39
C ILE A 212 -3.16 1.93 9.35
N SER A 213 -3.91 0.85 9.16
CA SER A 213 -3.87 -0.36 9.99
C SER A 213 -2.50 -1.04 10.02
N ASP A 214 -2.31 -2.00 10.93
CA ASP A 214 -1.31 -3.05 10.75
C ASP A 214 -1.60 -3.86 9.46
N TYR A 215 -0.61 -4.61 8.97
CA TYR A 215 -0.79 -5.48 7.79
C TYR A 215 -1.76 -6.62 8.06
N ILE A 216 -2.79 -6.74 7.21
CA ILE A 216 -3.81 -7.78 7.23
C ILE A 216 -3.46 -8.81 6.15
N SER A 217 -3.11 -10.03 6.58
CA SER A 217 -2.74 -11.14 5.70
C SER A 217 -3.79 -11.39 4.61
N GLY A 218 -3.34 -11.49 3.37
CA GLY A 218 -4.18 -11.65 2.18
C GLY A 218 -4.98 -10.41 1.72
N THR A 219 -5.05 -9.33 2.51
CA THR A 219 -5.78 -8.10 2.17
C THR A 219 -4.83 -6.93 1.89
N GLY A 220 -3.79 -6.74 2.70
CA GLY A 220 -2.95 -5.53 2.69
C GLY A 220 -3.25 -4.64 3.88
N TYR A 221 -3.43 -3.35 3.64
CA TYR A 221 -3.68 -2.32 4.64
C TYR A 221 -5.05 -1.68 4.43
N GLU A 222 -5.65 -1.15 5.50
CA GLU A 222 -6.94 -0.43 5.50
C GLU A 222 -6.83 0.87 6.32
N ILE A 223 -7.77 1.82 6.12
CA ILE A 223 -7.91 2.97 7.02
C ILE A 223 -8.70 2.53 8.25
N VAL A 224 -8.14 2.77 9.44
CA VAL A 224 -8.89 2.83 10.70
C VAL A 224 -9.45 4.25 10.83
N PRO A 225 -10.77 4.45 10.84
CA PRO A 225 -11.36 5.79 10.91
C PRO A 225 -11.06 6.53 12.20
N GLU A 226 -11.17 7.85 12.15
CA GLU A 226 -11.00 8.74 13.28
C GLU A 226 -12.02 8.46 14.39
N ASN A 227 -11.59 8.65 15.63
CA ASN A 227 -12.49 8.74 16.77
C ASN A 227 -12.79 10.23 17.02
N PRO A 228 -14.03 10.71 16.89
CA PRO A 228 -14.34 12.13 17.08
C PRO A 228 -14.16 12.59 18.54
N GLY A 229 -13.94 11.68 19.49
CA GLY A 229 -13.79 11.98 20.92
C GLY A 229 -15.07 12.57 21.53
N ALA A 230 -14.95 13.14 22.72
CA ALA A 230 -16.01 13.87 23.42
C ALA A 230 -15.48 15.08 24.22
N LYS A 231 -14.23 15.51 24.00
CA LYS A 231 -13.60 16.65 24.68
C LYS A 231 -14.07 18.00 24.11
N PRO A 232 -14.77 18.86 24.89
CA PRO A 232 -15.09 20.21 24.47
C PRO A 232 -13.84 21.10 24.42
N ASP A 233 -13.78 22.02 23.46
CA ASP A 233 -12.92 23.20 23.56
C ASP A 233 -13.53 24.13 24.64
N PRO A 234 -12.79 24.48 25.71
CA PRO A 234 -13.35 25.26 26.82
C PRO A 234 -13.84 26.66 26.43
N GLN A 235 -13.25 27.28 25.41
CA GLN A 235 -13.67 28.61 24.96
C GLN A 235 -14.95 28.51 24.12
N LEU A 236 -14.99 27.59 23.15
CA LEU A 236 -16.19 27.36 22.33
C LEU A 236 -17.39 26.92 23.18
N LEU A 237 -17.16 26.08 24.21
CA LEU A 237 -18.19 25.69 25.16
C LEU A 237 -18.71 26.90 25.95
N SER A 238 -17.82 27.71 26.52
CA SER A 238 -18.18 28.90 27.29
C SER A 238 -18.97 29.91 26.44
N ASP A 239 -18.50 30.18 25.22
CA ASP A 239 -19.17 31.08 24.27
C ASP A 239 -20.56 30.55 23.88
N ALA A 240 -20.69 29.25 23.58
CA ALA A 240 -21.96 28.63 23.21
C ALA A 240 -22.98 28.62 24.37
N VAL A 241 -22.53 28.31 25.60
CA VAL A 241 -23.38 28.37 26.80
C VAL A 241 -23.85 29.80 27.06
N LYS A 242 -22.95 30.78 26.93
CA LYS A 242 -23.27 32.21 27.07
C LYS A 242 -24.30 32.68 26.06
N ASP A 243 -24.11 32.35 24.78
CA ASP A 243 -25.07 32.65 23.70
C ASP A 243 -26.43 31.97 23.96
N ALA A 244 -26.45 30.73 24.45
CA ALA A 244 -27.69 30.02 24.79
C ALA A 244 -28.47 30.72 25.92
N ILE A 245 -27.78 31.17 26.98
CA ILE A 245 -28.38 31.91 28.11
C ILE A 245 -28.96 33.26 27.65
N LEU A 246 -28.21 34.05 26.87
CA LEU A 246 -28.66 35.36 26.37
C LEU A 246 -29.88 35.27 25.43
N ASN A 247 -30.05 34.12 24.77
CA ASN A 247 -31.18 33.81 23.89
C ASN A 247 -32.27 32.95 24.55
N PHE A 248 -32.24 32.78 25.89
CA PHE A 248 -33.22 32.00 26.66
C PHE A 248 -33.48 30.58 26.10
N GLN A 249 -32.44 29.89 25.66
CA GLN A 249 -32.57 28.52 25.12
C GLN A 249 -32.72 27.51 26.26
N GLU A 250 -33.85 26.81 26.33
CA GLU A 250 -34.06 25.73 27.33
C GLU A 250 -33.09 24.55 27.12
N THR A 251 -32.59 24.35 25.90
CA THR A 251 -31.67 23.26 25.54
C THR A 251 -30.58 23.75 24.59
N LEU A 252 -29.33 23.37 24.85
CA LEU A 252 -28.18 23.55 23.96
C LEU A 252 -27.58 22.18 23.61
N SER A 253 -27.60 21.80 22.35
CA SER A 253 -26.83 20.64 21.87
C SER A 253 -25.38 21.06 21.63
N LEU A 254 -24.45 20.47 22.38
CA LEU A 254 -23.02 20.73 22.23
C LEU A 254 -22.51 20.25 20.87
N GLU A 255 -23.13 19.22 20.30
CA GLU A 255 -22.86 18.73 18.94
C GLU A 255 -23.28 19.76 17.88
N GLU A 256 -24.51 20.29 17.94
CA GLU A 256 -24.97 21.30 16.97
C GLU A 256 -24.23 22.64 17.13
N ALA A 257 -23.75 22.95 18.33
CA ALA A 257 -22.93 24.12 18.64
C ALA A 257 -21.47 24.00 18.16
N ASP A 258 -21.04 22.82 17.70
CA ASP A 258 -19.70 22.58 17.11
C ASP A 258 -18.53 22.88 18.07
N VAL A 259 -18.74 22.63 19.38
CA VAL A 259 -17.79 22.98 20.47
C VAL A 259 -16.73 21.92 20.75
N TYR A 260 -16.90 20.70 20.23
CA TYR A 260 -15.94 19.62 20.45
C TYR A 260 -14.63 19.82 19.68
N GLU A 261 -13.51 19.45 20.30
CA GLU A 261 -12.25 19.28 19.59
C GLU A 261 -12.41 18.25 18.47
N LYS A 262 -11.61 18.40 17.40
CA LYS A 262 -11.74 17.58 16.19
C LYS A 262 -10.44 16.86 15.85
N PRO A 263 -10.52 15.63 15.32
CA PRO A 263 -9.38 14.98 14.69
C PRO A 263 -8.88 15.86 13.54
N GLN A 264 -7.56 15.90 13.38
CA GLN A 264 -6.84 16.62 12.33
C GLN A 264 -6.78 15.80 11.05
N ILE A 265 -6.78 14.47 11.17
CA ILE A 265 -6.81 13.52 10.05
C ILE A 265 -8.07 12.67 10.17
N THR A 266 -8.91 12.71 9.13
CA THR A 266 -10.11 11.88 8.99
C THR A 266 -9.89 10.77 7.97
N ALA A 267 -10.77 9.77 7.93
CA ALA A 267 -10.71 8.68 6.96
C ALA A 267 -10.77 9.15 5.50
N ASP A 268 -11.39 10.31 5.25
CA ASP A 268 -11.48 10.96 3.95
C ASP A 268 -10.24 11.80 3.58
N ASN A 269 -9.19 11.83 4.42
CA ASN A 269 -8.01 12.65 4.19
C ASN A 269 -7.24 12.21 2.93
N GLU A 270 -7.06 13.11 1.97
CA GLU A 270 -6.44 12.82 0.67
C GLU A 270 -5.00 12.29 0.79
N ALA A 271 -4.21 12.81 1.75
CA ALA A 271 -2.82 12.38 1.96
C ALA A 271 -2.77 10.97 2.58
N LEU A 272 -3.60 10.70 3.59
CA LEU A 272 -3.71 9.37 4.22
C LEU A 272 -4.16 8.29 3.21
N ASN A 273 -5.11 8.63 2.34
CA ASN A 273 -5.56 7.73 1.27
C ASN A 273 -4.51 7.52 0.17
N ALA A 274 -3.75 8.57 -0.18
CA ALA A 274 -2.63 8.45 -1.12
C ALA A 274 -1.49 7.58 -0.55
N GLU A 275 -1.17 7.74 0.73
CA GLU A 275 -0.23 6.87 1.44
C GLU A 275 -0.73 5.43 1.44
N LEU A 276 -1.97 5.16 1.88
CA LEU A 276 -2.57 3.83 1.86
C LEU A 276 -2.46 3.16 0.48
N ALA A 277 -2.78 3.91 -0.58
CA ALA A 277 -2.69 3.41 -1.95
C ALA A 277 -1.25 3.03 -2.33
N ALA A 278 -0.25 3.81 -1.91
CA ALA A 278 1.16 3.51 -2.15
C ALA A 278 1.62 2.26 -1.37
N TRP A 279 1.30 2.13 -0.08
CA TRP A 279 1.61 0.93 0.72
C TRP A 279 0.98 -0.33 0.09
N ASN A 280 -0.29 -0.25 -0.33
CA ASN A 280 -1.00 -1.38 -0.95
C ASN A 280 -0.46 -1.78 -2.33
N GLN A 281 0.08 -0.86 -3.14
CA GLN A 281 0.75 -1.21 -4.41
C GLN A 281 1.93 -2.18 -4.18
N TYR A 282 2.76 -1.94 -3.16
CA TYR A 282 3.87 -2.83 -2.84
C TYR A 282 3.41 -4.20 -2.34
N VAL A 283 2.49 -4.28 -1.35
CA VAL A 283 2.07 -5.58 -0.80
C VAL A 283 1.16 -6.40 -1.72
N HIS A 284 0.57 -5.79 -2.75
CA HIS A 284 -0.13 -6.52 -3.82
C HIS A 284 0.81 -6.97 -4.96
N THR A 285 2.09 -6.59 -4.92
CA THR A 285 3.09 -7.09 -5.86
C THR A 285 3.45 -8.55 -5.55
N THR A 286 3.55 -9.38 -6.59
CA THR A 286 3.97 -10.78 -6.47
C THR A 286 5.07 -11.10 -7.48
N VAL A 287 6.21 -11.58 -7.00
CA VAL A 287 7.33 -12.05 -7.84
C VAL A 287 7.47 -13.56 -7.67
N THR A 288 7.16 -14.30 -8.74
CA THR A 288 7.35 -15.76 -8.77
C THR A 288 8.67 -16.10 -9.43
N TYR A 289 9.60 -16.68 -8.67
CA TYR A 289 10.87 -17.18 -9.18
C TYR A 289 10.73 -18.62 -9.65
N ARG A 290 11.10 -18.88 -10.91
CA ARG A 290 11.20 -20.23 -11.50
C ARG A 290 12.60 -20.81 -11.28
N PHE A 291 12.63 -22.07 -10.87
CA PHE A 291 13.82 -22.92 -10.72
C PHE A 291 13.53 -24.30 -11.34
N GLY A 292 13.30 -24.33 -12.65
CA GLY A 292 12.78 -25.50 -13.36
C GLY A 292 11.34 -25.80 -12.95
N SER A 293 11.07 -27.03 -12.54
CA SER A 293 9.77 -27.47 -11.98
C SER A 293 9.43 -26.94 -10.58
N LYS A 294 10.33 -26.19 -9.93
CA LYS A 294 10.09 -25.55 -8.63
C LYS A 294 9.86 -24.06 -8.80
N ASN A 295 8.89 -23.53 -8.04
CA ASN A 295 8.66 -22.10 -7.92
C ASN A 295 8.91 -21.65 -6.47
N GLU A 296 9.35 -20.40 -6.31
CA GLU A 296 9.45 -19.68 -5.04
C GLU A 296 8.67 -18.37 -5.18
N VAL A 297 7.89 -17.97 -4.17
CA VAL A 297 6.97 -16.83 -4.28
C VAL A 297 7.34 -15.76 -3.26
N LEU A 298 7.59 -14.55 -3.77
CA LEU A 298 7.69 -13.33 -2.98
C LEU A 298 6.39 -12.54 -3.15
N ASP A 299 5.73 -12.27 -2.03
CA ASP A 299 4.36 -11.78 -1.91
C ASP A 299 4.22 -10.79 -0.74
N GLY A 300 3.03 -10.19 -0.59
CA GLY A 300 2.72 -9.24 0.48
C GLY A 300 3.13 -9.70 1.88
N GLU A 301 2.94 -10.99 2.20
CA GLU A 301 3.33 -11.63 3.46
C GLU A 301 4.83 -11.48 3.81
N LYS A 302 5.69 -11.23 2.82
CA LYS A 302 7.11 -10.91 3.03
C LYS A 302 7.37 -9.43 2.76
N ILE A 303 6.83 -8.88 1.68
CA ILE A 303 7.09 -7.49 1.24
C ILE A 303 6.66 -6.48 2.31
N HIS A 304 5.57 -6.72 3.05
CA HIS A 304 5.11 -5.83 4.12
C HIS A 304 6.18 -5.63 5.22
N THR A 305 7.05 -6.62 5.45
CA THR A 305 8.15 -6.55 6.43
C THR A 305 9.35 -5.74 5.94
N TRP A 306 9.34 -5.32 4.67
CA TRP A 306 10.42 -4.55 4.02
C TRP A 306 10.01 -3.09 3.79
N LEU A 307 8.76 -2.72 4.07
CA LEU A 307 8.27 -1.36 3.94
C LEU A 307 8.67 -0.53 5.15
N VAL A 308 9.23 0.66 4.88
CA VAL A 308 9.56 1.66 5.91
C VAL A 308 9.01 3.02 5.48
N SER A 309 8.46 3.77 6.44
CA SER A 309 8.05 5.16 6.19
C SER A 309 9.27 5.99 5.79
N ASP A 310 9.11 6.82 4.76
CA ASP A 310 10.15 7.76 4.30
C ASP A 310 10.28 9.01 5.19
N GLY A 311 9.43 9.15 6.21
CA GLY A 311 9.38 10.29 7.11
C GLY A 311 8.74 11.55 6.51
N GLN A 312 8.14 11.47 5.33
CA GLN A 312 7.43 12.55 4.62
C GLN A 312 5.97 12.17 4.26
N GLY A 313 5.46 11.04 4.78
CA GLY A 313 4.12 10.52 4.46
C GLY A 313 4.10 9.60 3.23
N GLY A 314 5.26 9.07 2.84
CA GLY A 314 5.41 8.05 1.81
C GLY A 314 6.08 6.79 2.34
N VAL A 315 6.21 5.81 1.45
CA VAL A 315 6.73 4.48 1.74
C VAL A 315 7.95 4.17 0.87
N SER A 316 8.94 3.51 1.45
CA SER A 316 10.16 3.09 0.79
C SER A 316 10.53 1.65 1.17
N LEU A 317 11.42 1.02 0.41
CA LEU A 317 11.86 -0.36 0.61
C LEU A 317 13.19 -0.42 1.35
N ASP A 318 13.28 -1.27 2.37
CA ASP A 318 14.54 -1.65 3.01
C ASP A 318 15.37 -2.51 2.03
N GLU A 319 16.30 -1.88 1.34
CA GLU A 319 17.21 -2.52 0.39
C GLU A 319 18.04 -3.66 1.02
N SER A 320 18.26 -3.64 2.33
CA SER A 320 18.98 -4.72 3.03
C SER A 320 18.16 -6.01 3.02
N LYS A 321 16.83 -5.93 3.16
CA LYS A 321 15.93 -7.10 3.11
C LYS A 321 15.87 -7.72 1.73
N ILE A 322 15.91 -6.89 0.67
CA ILE A 322 16.01 -7.36 -0.72
C ILE A 322 17.29 -8.18 -0.91
N GLY A 323 18.44 -7.66 -0.44
CA GLY A 323 19.72 -8.35 -0.50
C GLY A 323 19.79 -9.62 0.35
N GLU A 324 19.19 -9.61 1.55
CA GLU A 324 19.05 -10.80 2.40
C GLU A 324 18.23 -11.91 1.70
N TYR A 325 17.11 -11.55 1.06
CA TYR A 325 16.28 -12.49 0.32
C TYR A 325 17.00 -13.09 -0.89
N VAL A 326 17.72 -12.28 -1.68
CA VAL A 326 18.52 -12.77 -2.83
C VAL A 326 19.70 -13.64 -2.36
N SER A 327 20.31 -13.33 -1.22
CA SER A 327 21.32 -14.19 -0.58
C SER A 327 20.73 -15.54 -0.16
N TRP A 328 19.53 -15.55 0.42
CA TRP A 328 18.82 -16.78 0.77
C TRP A 328 18.43 -17.61 -0.47
N LEU A 329 17.92 -16.98 -1.54
CA LEU A 329 17.69 -17.64 -2.82
C LEU A 329 18.98 -18.31 -3.34
N ALA A 330 20.10 -17.60 -3.29
CA ALA A 330 21.40 -18.13 -3.72
C ALA A 330 21.87 -19.32 -2.85
N GLN A 331 21.69 -19.29 -1.52
CA GLN A 331 22.06 -20.40 -0.65
C GLN A 331 21.21 -21.65 -0.93
N THR A 332 19.89 -21.46 -1.07
CA THR A 332 18.91 -22.52 -1.32
C THR A 332 19.10 -23.13 -2.71
N TYR A 333 19.04 -22.32 -3.77
CA TYR A 333 18.88 -22.77 -5.15
C TYR A 333 20.17 -22.89 -5.97
N ASN A 334 21.30 -22.28 -5.58
CA ASN A 334 22.56 -22.47 -6.32
C ASN A 334 22.96 -23.95 -6.33
N THR A 335 23.34 -24.46 -7.49
CA THR A 335 23.87 -25.82 -7.64
C THR A 335 25.38 -25.83 -7.93
N ALA A 336 25.97 -24.68 -8.29
CA ALA A 336 27.41 -24.52 -8.33
C ALA A 336 28.06 -24.86 -6.98
N TYR A 337 29.25 -25.47 -7.03
CA TYR A 337 30.02 -25.92 -5.86
C TYR A 337 29.37 -26.99 -4.95
N LYS A 338 28.14 -27.45 -5.24
CA LYS A 338 27.53 -28.60 -4.57
C LYS A 338 27.98 -29.92 -5.23
N PRO A 339 28.22 -31.00 -4.46
CA PRO A 339 28.54 -32.33 -4.99
C PRO A 339 27.56 -32.83 -6.06
N LYS A 340 28.03 -33.66 -7.00
CA LYS A 340 27.18 -34.25 -8.05
C LYS A 340 27.11 -35.77 -7.91
N THR A 341 25.91 -36.33 -7.99
CA THR A 341 25.70 -37.78 -8.03
C THR A 341 25.52 -38.22 -9.48
N LEU A 342 26.33 -39.17 -9.93
CA LEU A 342 26.30 -39.73 -11.27
C LEU A 342 26.00 -41.23 -11.21
N LYS A 343 24.94 -41.66 -11.90
CA LYS A 343 24.80 -43.07 -12.29
C LYS A 343 25.72 -43.31 -13.48
N THR A 344 26.81 -44.02 -13.25
CA THR A 344 27.87 -44.22 -14.26
C THR A 344 27.44 -45.20 -15.34
N SER A 345 28.16 -45.17 -16.47
CA SER A 345 28.07 -46.12 -17.57
C SER A 345 28.38 -47.58 -17.15
N TYR A 346 29.04 -47.78 -16.01
CA TYR A 346 29.30 -49.08 -15.40
C TYR A 346 28.13 -49.62 -14.56
N GLY A 347 27.07 -48.82 -14.39
CA GLY A 347 25.87 -49.14 -13.61
C GLY A 347 25.97 -48.79 -12.12
N GLN A 348 27.16 -48.58 -11.57
CA GLN A 348 27.35 -48.08 -10.20
C GLN A 348 27.08 -46.57 -10.13
N THR A 349 26.63 -46.10 -8.96
CA THR A 349 26.46 -44.68 -8.68
C THR A 349 27.66 -44.13 -7.91
N VAL A 350 28.17 -42.97 -8.31
CA VAL A 350 29.28 -42.28 -7.64
C VAL A 350 28.87 -40.86 -7.22
N THR A 351 29.47 -40.37 -6.13
CA THR A 351 29.34 -38.97 -5.70
C THR A 351 30.65 -38.24 -5.95
N ILE A 352 30.61 -37.23 -6.81
CA ILE A 352 31.74 -36.38 -7.17
C ILE A 352 31.70 -35.16 -6.24
N SER A 353 32.45 -35.23 -5.14
CA SER A 353 32.39 -34.23 -4.06
C SER A 353 32.91 -32.84 -4.45
N LYS A 354 33.80 -32.76 -5.45
CA LYS A 354 34.31 -31.49 -5.98
C LYS A 354 33.53 -31.12 -7.23
N SER A 355 32.74 -30.06 -7.17
CA SER A 355 32.15 -29.44 -8.35
C SER A 355 32.56 -27.98 -8.42
N VAL A 356 32.76 -27.44 -9.60
CA VAL A 356 32.61 -25.99 -9.87
C VAL A 356 31.37 -25.72 -10.74
N TYR A 357 30.83 -26.77 -11.36
CA TYR A 357 29.68 -26.73 -12.26
C TYR A 357 28.34 -26.56 -11.53
N GLY A 358 27.44 -25.79 -12.16
CA GLY A 358 26.04 -25.62 -11.76
C GLY A 358 25.56 -24.16 -11.84
N TRP A 359 24.30 -23.93 -11.49
CA TRP A 359 23.68 -22.61 -11.41
C TRP A 359 24.26 -21.79 -10.25
N LYS A 360 24.54 -20.51 -10.51
CA LYS A 360 24.99 -19.54 -9.50
C LYS A 360 24.35 -18.18 -9.73
N ILE A 361 23.37 -17.81 -8.92
CA ILE A 361 22.72 -16.49 -8.94
C ILE A 361 23.79 -15.40 -8.79
N ASN A 362 23.72 -14.38 -9.64
CA ASN A 362 24.49 -13.15 -9.50
C ASN A 362 23.81 -12.26 -8.46
N GLN A 363 24.16 -12.43 -7.18
CA GLN A 363 23.46 -11.73 -6.09
C GLN A 363 23.45 -10.21 -6.24
N SER A 364 24.49 -9.60 -6.85
CA SER A 364 24.54 -8.15 -7.04
C SER A 364 23.57 -7.67 -8.11
N GLU A 365 23.58 -8.30 -9.30
CA GLU A 365 22.67 -7.95 -10.38
C GLU A 365 21.23 -8.33 -10.06
N GLU A 366 21.02 -9.44 -9.32
CA GLU A 366 19.68 -9.89 -8.96
C GLU A 366 19.05 -9.03 -7.84
N THR A 367 19.84 -8.52 -6.88
CA THR A 367 19.33 -7.57 -5.88
C THR A 367 18.84 -6.29 -6.55
N GLU A 368 19.61 -5.74 -7.49
CA GLU A 368 19.20 -4.56 -8.25
C GLU A 368 17.98 -4.85 -9.14
N ALA A 369 17.96 -5.99 -9.84
CA ALA A 369 16.81 -6.37 -10.67
C ALA A 369 15.53 -6.56 -9.84
N LEU A 370 15.60 -7.21 -8.67
CA LEU A 370 14.46 -7.36 -7.78
C LEU A 370 14.00 -6.01 -7.19
N LYS A 371 14.94 -5.13 -6.82
CA LYS A 371 14.63 -3.77 -6.37
C LYS A 371 13.83 -3.00 -7.42
N GLN A 372 14.25 -3.02 -8.69
CA GLN A 372 13.52 -2.33 -9.76
C GLN A 372 12.12 -2.91 -10.00
N ILE A 373 11.92 -4.23 -9.83
CA ILE A 373 10.60 -4.87 -9.93
C ILE A 373 9.68 -4.42 -8.80
N LEU A 374 10.19 -4.37 -7.56
CA LEU A 374 9.39 -3.95 -6.42
C LEU A 374 9.02 -2.46 -6.54
N LEU A 375 9.96 -1.61 -6.99
CA LEU A 375 9.70 -0.19 -7.26
C LEU A 375 8.69 0.05 -8.41
N SER A 376 8.59 -0.85 -9.39
CA SER A 376 7.55 -0.74 -10.43
C SER A 376 6.18 -1.26 -9.99
N CYS A 377 6.12 -2.02 -8.90
CA CYS A 377 4.94 -2.76 -8.44
C CYS A 377 4.33 -3.70 -9.51
N GLU A 378 5.13 -4.13 -10.50
CA GLU A 378 4.68 -5.00 -11.59
C GLU A 378 4.91 -6.48 -11.24
N SER A 379 3.84 -7.13 -10.74
CA SER A 379 3.79 -8.57 -10.49
C SER A 379 4.21 -9.38 -11.73
N GLN A 380 5.13 -10.33 -11.54
CA GLN A 380 5.73 -11.07 -12.65
C GLN A 380 6.26 -12.45 -12.25
N GLU A 381 6.52 -13.27 -13.25
CA GLU A 381 7.17 -14.57 -13.10
C GLU A 381 8.46 -14.59 -13.93
N ARG A 382 9.58 -14.99 -13.30
CA ARG A 382 10.91 -14.85 -13.88
C ARG A 382 11.93 -15.87 -13.34
N GLU A 383 13.07 -15.96 -14.00
CA GLU A 383 14.27 -16.57 -13.42
C GLU A 383 15.17 -15.46 -12.81
N PRO A 384 16.01 -15.78 -11.80
CA PRO A 384 17.00 -14.83 -11.29
C PRO A 384 18.16 -14.66 -12.29
N VAL A 385 18.86 -13.53 -12.23
CA VAL A 385 20.08 -13.29 -13.01
C VAL A 385 21.18 -14.25 -12.52
N TYR A 386 21.79 -14.97 -13.45
CA TYR A 386 22.82 -15.97 -13.17
C TYR A 386 24.22 -15.51 -13.59
N SER A 387 25.17 -15.58 -12.66
CA SER A 387 26.62 -15.43 -12.92
C SER A 387 27.25 -16.69 -13.51
N GLN A 388 26.60 -17.84 -13.35
CA GLN A 388 26.97 -19.11 -13.98
C GLN A 388 25.69 -19.92 -14.24
N THR A 389 25.57 -20.48 -15.45
CA THR A 389 24.45 -21.33 -15.86
C THR A 389 24.83 -22.81 -15.87
N ALA A 390 23.84 -23.69 -15.98
CA ALA A 390 24.05 -25.13 -16.15
C ALA A 390 23.25 -25.67 -17.35
N ALA A 391 23.36 -26.96 -17.63
CA ALA A 391 22.70 -27.60 -18.77
C ALA A 391 21.21 -27.89 -18.55
N SER A 392 20.75 -27.91 -17.30
CA SER A 392 19.35 -28.16 -16.94
C SER A 392 19.00 -27.55 -15.58
N HIS A 393 17.77 -27.07 -15.41
CA HIS A 393 17.20 -26.80 -14.08
C HIS A 393 16.59 -28.07 -13.45
N ASP A 394 16.08 -28.99 -14.27
CA ASP A 394 15.44 -30.23 -13.83
C ASP A 394 16.39 -31.43 -13.90
N ALA A 395 16.03 -32.52 -13.23
CA ALA A 395 16.87 -33.70 -13.02
C ALA A 395 18.23 -33.34 -12.38
N ASN A 396 19.36 -33.74 -12.98
CA ASN A 396 20.68 -33.28 -12.57
C ASN A 396 21.06 -32.05 -13.40
N ASP A 397 21.70 -31.07 -12.78
CA ASP A 397 22.03 -29.79 -13.45
C ASP A 397 23.04 -29.91 -14.59
N TYR A 398 23.78 -31.02 -14.65
CA TYR A 398 24.64 -31.40 -15.78
C TYR A 398 23.90 -32.04 -16.97
N GLY A 399 22.59 -32.26 -16.86
CA GLY A 399 21.73 -32.76 -17.94
C GLY A 399 22.12 -34.14 -18.48
N ASN A 400 21.89 -34.35 -19.78
CA ASN A 400 22.13 -35.61 -20.49
C ASN A 400 23.19 -35.51 -21.61
N THR A 401 23.94 -34.40 -21.65
CA THR A 401 24.99 -34.13 -22.64
C THR A 401 26.27 -33.78 -21.89
N TYR A 402 27.19 -34.73 -21.78
CA TYR A 402 28.37 -34.61 -20.92
C TYR A 402 29.50 -35.57 -21.33
N ALA A 403 30.72 -35.25 -20.89
CA ALA A 403 31.84 -36.19 -20.89
C ALA A 403 31.94 -36.89 -19.53
N GLU A 404 31.84 -38.22 -19.49
CA GLU A 404 32.04 -39.07 -18.32
C GLU A 404 33.46 -39.65 -18.35
N ILE A 405 34.29 -39.33 -17.35
CA ILE A 405 35.71 -39.66 -17.34
C ILE A 405 36.05 -40.48 -16.08
N ASN A 406 36.14 -41.80 -16.23
CA ASN A 406 36.56 -42.70 -15.16
C ASN A 406 38.09 -42.77 -15.08
N LEU A 407 38.66 -42.03 -14.14
CA LEU A 407 40.11 -41.96 -13.89
C LEU A 407 40.69 -43.28 -13.35
N THR A 408 39.88 -44.16 -12.76
CA THR A 408 40.33 -45.49 -12.29
C THR A 408 40.38 -46.51 -13.44
N ALA A 409 39.40 -46.49 -14.35
CA ALA A 409 39.39 -47.33 -15.54
C ALA A 409 40.35 -46.84 -16.64
N GLN A 410 40.69 -45.54 -16.65
CA GLN A 410 41.33 -44.84 -17.78
C GLN A 410 40.48 -44.90 -19.07
N HIS A 411 39.15 -44.86 -18.91
CA HIS A 411 38.18 -44.99 -19.98
C HIS A 411 37.08 -43.93 -19.85
N MET A 412 36.67 -43.32 -20.95
CA MET A 412 35.70 -42.23 -20.99
C MET A 412 34.59 -42.46 -22.00
N PHE A 413 33.44 -41.86 -21.72
CA PHE A 413 32.25 -41.85 -22.57
C PHE A 413 31.88 -40.40 -22.85
N PHE A 414 31.45 -40.10 -24.07
CA PHE A 414 30.84 -38.81 -24.40
C PHE A 414 29.38 -39.04 -24.81
N TYR A 415 28.47 -38.48 -24.01
CA TYR A 415 27.03 -38.52 -24.22
C TYR A 415 26.54 -37.21 -24.82
N LYS A 416 25.59 -37.31 -25.76
CA LYS A 416 24.84 -36.18 -26.29
C LYS A 416 23.37 -36.55 -26.37
N GLU A 417 22.51 -35.72 -25.79
CA GLU A 417 21.06 -35.93 -25.72
C GLU A 417 20.69 -37.32 -25.15
N GLY A 418 21.46 -37.80 -24.17
CA GLY A 418 21.31 -39.12 -23.54
C GLY A 418 21.81 -40.31 -24.37
N LYS A 419 22.39 -40.08 -25.55
CA LYS A 419 22.92 -41.13 -26.45
C LYS A 419 24.44 -41.15 -26.39
N LEU A 420 25.03 -42.34 -26.35
CA LEU A 420 26.48 -42.51 -26.45
C LEU A 420 26.94 -42.13 -27.87
N VAL A 421 27.87 -41.19 -27.97
CA VAL A 421 28.43 -40.72 -29.25
C VAL A 421 29.79 -41.38 -29.51
N VAL A 422 30.62 -41.51 -28.48
CA VAL A 422 31.91 -42.21 -28.53
C VAL A 422 32.32 -42.62 -27.12
N GLU A 423 32.97 -43.79 -27.01
CA GLU A 423 33.70 -44.23 -25.83
C GLU A 423 35.17 -44.51 -26.22
N SER A 424 36.11 -44.39 -25.28
CA SER A 424 37.52 -44.66 -25.53
C SER A 424 38.34 -44.75 -24.25
N ASP A 425 39.36 -45.61 -24.28
CA ASP A 425 40.51 -45.48 -23.40
C ASP A 425 41.23 -44.14 -23.61
N PHE A 426 41.82 -43.61 -22.55
CA PHE A 426 42.64 -42.40 -22.54
C PHE A 426 43.92 -42.59 -21.71
N VAL A 427 44.76 -41.57 -21.59
CA VAL A 427 45.81 -41.52 -20.55
C VAL A 427 45.77 -40.18 -19.81
N SER A 428 45.43 -40.22 -18.52
CA SER A 428 45.38 -39.04 -17.64
C SER A 428 46.76 -38.59 -17.16
N GLY A 429 46.75 -37.62 -16.25
CA GLY A 429 47.89 -37.13 -15.49
C GLY A 429 48.70 -38.20 -14.77
N ASN A 430 50.00 -37.92 -14.61
CA ASN A 430 51.01 -38.86 -14.10
C ASN A 430 51.01 -38.94 -12.55
N GLU A 431 50.56 -40.07 -11.98
CA GLU A 431 50.50 -40.24 -10.52
C GLU A 431 51.89 -40.14 -9.86
N SER A 432 52.90 -40.85 -10.37
CA SER A 432 54.24 -40.88 -9.75
C SER A 432 54.99 -39.54 -9.82
N ARG A 433 54.51 -38.59 -10.65
CA ARG A 433 55.07 -37.24 -10.77
C ARG A 433 54.22 -36.18 -10.05
N GLY A 434 53.16 -36.58 -9.34
CA GLY A 434 52.25 -35.66 -8.65
C GLY A 434 51.35 -34.87 -9.60
N TRP A 435 51.17 -35.33 -10.84
CA TRP A 435 50.40 -34.65 -11.88
C TRP A 435 49.04 -35.30 -12.15
N SER A 436 48.52 -36.09 -11.21
CA SER A 436 47.21 -36.76 -11.32
C SER A 436 46.11 -35.77 -11.74
N THR A 437 45.30 -36.16 -12.74
CA THR A 437 44.13 -35.36 -13.13
C THR A 437 43.16 -35.27 -11.96
N PRO A 438 42.76 -34.07 -11.50
CA PRO A 438 41.81 -33.94 -10.41
C PRO A 438 40.42 -34.48 -10.78
N ALA A 439 39.85 -35.31 -9.91
CA ALA A 439 38.43 -35.62 -9.96
C ALA A 439 37.59 -34.38 -9.61
N GLY A 440 36.50 -34.19 -10.36
CA GLY A 440 35.55 -33.10 -10.16
C GLY A 440 34.60 -32.92 -11.35
N VAL A 441 33.58 -32.08 -11.17
CA VAL A 441 32.68 -31.67 -12.26
C VAL A 441 32.96 -30.24 -12.70
N TYR A 442 33.23 -30.07 -13.99
CA TYR A 442 33.75 -28.85 -14.60
C TYR A 442 32.97 -28.48 -15.87
N PRO A 443 32.73 -27.18 -16.15
CA PRO A 443 32.32 -26.77 -17.49
C PRO A 443 33.51 -26.82 -18.45
N LEU A 444 33.30 -27.23 -19.69
CA LEU A 444 34.27 -26.99 -20.75
C LEU A 444 34.45 -25.47 -20.90
N THR A 445 35.68 -24.98 -20.78
CA THR A 445 35.97 -23.54 -20.80
C THR A 445 35.83 -22.96 -22.21
N TYR A 446 36.41 -23.64 -23.20
CA TYR A 446 36.30 -23.33 -24.63
C TYR A 446 36.74 -24.55 -25.46
N LYS A 447 36.76 -24.43 -26.79
CA LYS A 447 37.45 -25.38 -27.67
C LYS A 447 38.25 -24.66 -28.75
N GLN A 448 39.44 -25.18 -29.07
CA GLN A 448 40.37 -24.58 -30.03
C GLN A 448 40.98 -25.64 -30.97
N ARG A 449 41.09 -25.32 -32.26
CA ARG A 449 41.85 -26.13 -33.24
C ARG A 449 43.32 -25.71 -33.26
N ASN A 450 44.19 -26.68 -33.55
CA ASN A 450 45.62 -26.46 -33.85
C ASN A 450 46.33 -25.62 -32.75
N ALA A 451 46.05 -25.92 -31.49
CA ALA A 451 46.62 -25.24 -30.35
C ALA A 451 48.05 -25.74 -30.06
N THR A 452 48.88 -24.92 -29.41
CA THR A 452 50.16 -25.36 -28.84
C THR A 452 50.05 -25.30 -27.32
N LEU A 453 49.94 -26.46 -26.68
CA LEU A 453 49.90 -26.57 -25.22
C LEU A 453 51.29 -26.28 -24.67
N LYS A 454 51.38 -25.36 -23.71
CA LYS A 454 52.64 -24.96 -23.07
C LYS A 454 52.55 -25.20 -21.57
N GLY A 455 53.54 -25.88 -21.02
CA GLY A 455 53.80 -25.94 -19.59
C GLY A 455 55.24 -25.52 -19.29
N GLU A 456 55.63 -25.62 -18.02
CA GLU A 456 56.94 -25.18 -17.52
C GLU A 456 58.14 -25.67 -18.35
N ASN A 457 58.08 -26.92 -18.84
CA ASN A 457 59.17 -27.58 -19.56
C ASN A 457 58.72 -28.25 -20.88
N TYR A 458 57.58 -27.86 -21.46
CA TYR A 458 57.11 -28.45 -22.73
C TYR A 458 56.29 -27.48 -23.59
N ALA A 459 56.35 -27.69 -24.90
CA ALA A 459 55.46 -27.09 -25.89
C ALA A 459 55.03 -28.18 -26.90
N THR A 460 53.73 -28.49 -26.95
CA THR A 460 53.20 -29.60 -27.73
C THR A 460 52.06 -29.12 -28.63
N PRO A 461 52.18 -29.18 -29.98
CA PRO A 461 51.08 -28.90 -30.88
C PRO A 461 50.02 -30.01 -30.78
N VAL A 462 48.74 -29.64 -30.77
CA VAL A 462 47.58 -30.54 -30.74
C VAL A 462 46.52 -30.06 -31.73
N SER A 463 45.86 -30.98 -32.41
CA SER A 463 44.85 -30.69 -33.44
C SER A 463 43.53 -30.18 -32.83
N TYR A 464 43.19 -30.66 -31.64
CA TYR A 464 41.94 -30.43 -30.92
C TYR A 464 42.24 -30.19 -29.43
N TRP A 465 41.93 -28.99 -28.93
CA TRP A 465 42.10 -28.61 -27.53
C TRP A 465 40.76 -28.28 -26.88
N MET A 466 40.47 -28.92 -25.74
CA MET A 466 39.21 -28.86 -25.02
C MET A 466 39.47 -28.71 -23.50
N PRO A 467 39.88 -27.52 -23.02
CA PRO A 467 40.13 -27.24 -21.60
C PRO A 467 38.85 -27.28 -20.77
N PHE A 468 38.96 -27.80 -19.54
CA PHE A 468 37.89 -27.78 -18.54
C PHE A 468 38.33 -27.38 -17.13
N ASN A 469 39.63 -27.44 -16.79
CA ASN A 469 40.11 -27.14 -15.44
C ASN A 469 41.49 -26.49 -15.42
N GLY A 470 41.58 -25.15 -15.42
CA GLY A 470 42.80 -24.42 -15.04
C GLY A 470 44.08 -24.73 -15.84
N GLY A 471 43.97 -25.18 -17.09
CA GLY A 471 45.08 -25.66 -17.92
C GLY A 471 45.05 -27.17 -18.20
N ILE A 472 44.17 -27.92 -17.53
CA ILE A 472 43.82 -29.31 -17.84
C ILE A 472 42.67 -29.33 -18.85
N GLY A 473 42.78 -30.22 -19.84
CA GLY A 473 41.77 -30.45 -20.86
C GLY A 473 41.89 -31.81 -21.54
N MET A 474 40.97 -32.08 -22.46
CA MET A 474 41.02 -33.20 -23.40
C MET A 474 41.73 -32.75 -24.69
N HIS A 475 42.61 -33.59 -25.25
CA HIS A 475 43.24 -33.34 -26.55
C HIS A 475 43.72 -34.62 -27.24
N ASP A 476 43.99 -34.53 -28.54
CA ASP A 476 44.68 -35.58 -29.29
C ASP A 476 46.12 -35.77 -28.79
N ALA A 477 46.55 -37.03 -28.69
CA ALA A 477 47.90 -37.41 -28.31
C ALA A 477 48.53 -38.31 -29.37
N TYR A 478 48.78 -37.75 -30.56
CA TYR A 478 49.30 -38.48 -31.73
C TYR A 478 50.64 -39.20 -31.49
N TRP A 479 51.39 -38.79 -30.47
CA TRP A 479 52.66 -39.42 -30.05
C TRP A 479 52.46 -40.72 -29.25
N ARG A 480 51.22 -41.10 -28.89
CA ARG A 480 50.93 -42.33 -28.14
C ARG A 480 50.42 -43.44 -29.06
N SER A 481 51.03 -44.61 -28.96
CA SER A 481 50.59 -45.84 -29.64
C SER A 481 49.61 -46.68 -28.81
N SER A 482 49.50 -46.44 -27.50
CA SER A 482 48.59 -47.12 -26.59
C SER A 482 47.96 -46.19 -25.55
N PHE A 483 46.78 -46.58 -25.09
CA PHE A 483 45.91 -45.86 -24.15
C PHE A 483 45.35 -46.83 -23.09
N GLY A 484 44.79 -46.30 -22.01
CA GLY A 484 44.15 -47.07 -20.96
C GLY A 484 45.11 -47.66 -19.92
N GLY A 485 44.58 -48.61 -19.14
CA GLY A 485 45.34 -49.44 -18.21
C GLY A 485 46.09 -48.66 -17.12
N ARG A 486 47.32 -49.08 -16.84
CA ARG A 486 48.15 -48.49 -15.77
C ARG A 486 49.16 -47.46 -16.27
N ILE A 487 49.08 -47.05 -17.54
CA ILE A 487 50.05 -46.14 -18.17
C ILE A 487 50.18 -44.83 -17.39
N TYR A 488 49.05 -44.28 -16.93
CA TYR A 488 48.97 -43.03 -16.18
C TYR A 488 49.75 -43.05 -14.85
N LYS A 489 50.06 -44.22 -14.28
CA LYS A 489 50.77 -44.31 -13.00
C LYS A 489 52.22 -43.83 -13.07
N THR A 490 52.89 -44.03 -14.20
CA THR A 490 54.32 -43.72 -14.39
C THR A 490 54.64 -42.96 -15.68
N ASN A 491 53.79 -43.05 -16.70
CA ASN A 491 53.94 -42.40 -18.01
C ASN A 491 52.66 -41.62 -18.40
N GLY A 492 51.98 -41.03 -17.41
CA GLY A 492 50.84 -40.13 -17.61
C GLY A 492 51.24 -38.76 -18.17
N SER A 493 50.24 -37.93 -18.44
CA SER A 493 50.38 -36.53 -18.88
C SER A 493 50.75 -35.58 -17.72
N HIS A 494 50.80 -34.28 -18.01
CA HIS A 494 50.86 -33.20 -17.01
C HIS A 494 49.49 -32.84 -16.40
N GLY A 495 48.51 -33.76 -16.42
CA GLY A 495 47.15 -33.57 -15.90
C GLY A 495 46.05 -33.62 -16.96
N CYS A 496 46.37 -33.42 -18.25
CA CYS A 496 45.43 -33.53 -19.36
C CYS A 496 44.96 -34.97 -19.65
N ILE A 497 43.82 -35.09 -20.34
CA ILE A 497 43.28 -36.36 -20.83
C ILE A 497 43.77 -36.56 -22.28
N ASN A 498 44.80 -37.40 -22.43
CA ASN A 498 45.35 -37.76 -23.74
C ASN A 498 44.39 -38.75 -24.44
N LEU A 499 43.86 -38.37 -25.60
CA LEU A 499 42.93 -39.18 -26.38
C LEU A 499 43.57 -39.67 -27.71
N PRO A 500 43.09 -40.80 -28.26
CA PRO A 500 43.33 -41.13 -29.67
C PRO A 500 42.87 -39.99 -30.59
N PRO A 501 43.63 -39.61 -31.63
CA PRO A 501 43.30 -38.43 -32.45
C PRO A 501 41.91 -38.45 -33.10
N ALA A 502 41.40 -39.64 -33.48
CA ALA A 502 40.05 -39.78 -34.02
C ALA A 502 38.96 -39.51 -32.97
N VAL A 503 39.14 -39.98 -31.74
CA VAL A 503 38.21 -39.76 -30.62
C VAL A 503 38.20 -38.28 -30.23
N ALA A 504 39.38 -37.66 -30.14
CA ALA A 504 39.52 -36.23 -29.88
C ALA A 504 38.76 -35.37 -30.91
N LYS A 505 38.83 -35.74 -32.21
CA LYS A 505 38.04 -35.12 -33.27
C LYS A 505 36.54 -35.26 -33.03
N THR A 506 36.06 -36.48 -32.78
CA THR A 506 34.61 -36.75 -32.59
C THR A 506 34.04 -35.98 -31.41
N ILE A 507 34.76 -35.91 -30.28
CA ILE A 507 34.36 -35.10 -29.11
C ILE A 507 34.40 -33.62 -29.48
N TYR A 508 35.48 -33.12 -30.09
CA TYR A 508 35.61 -31.71 -30.48
C TYR A 508 34.48 -31.22 -31.39
N GLU A 509 34.03 -32.05 -32.31
CA GLU A 509 32.95 -31.74 -33.25
C GLU A 509 31.58 -31.67 -32.56
N ASN A 510 31.40 -32.35 -31.41
CA ASN A 510 30.12 -32.44 -30.71
C ASN A 510 30.03 -31.68 -29.37
N ILE A 511 31.16 -31.37 -28.73
CA ILE A 511 31.21 -30.65 -27.45
C ILE A 511 31.25 -29.12 -27.67
N SER A 512 30.71 -28.36 -26.73
CA SER A 512 30.70 -26.88 -26.74
C SER A 512 31.11 -26.32 -25.38
N ALA A 513 31.52 -25.04 -25.34
CA ALA A 513 31.78 -24.34 -24.08
C ALA A 513 30.54 -24.42 -23.16
N GLY A 514 30.77 -24.53 -21.85
CA GLY A 514 29.72 -24.75 -20.85
C GLY A 514 29.23 -26.19 -20.73
N MET A 515 29.57 -27.12 -21.65
CA MET A 515 29.18 -28.52 -21.48
C MET A 515 29.93 -29.19 -20.30
N PRO A 516 29.23 -29.97 -19.46
CA PRO A 516 29.84 -30.57 -18.28
C PRO A 516 30.79 -31.73 -18.60
N VAL A 517 31.89 -31.78 -17.84
CA VAL A 517 32.92 -32.82 -17.83
C VAL A 517 33.01 -33.38 -16.41
N LEU A 518 32.66 -34.65 -16.24
CA LEU A 518 32.56 -35.35 -14.96
C LEU A 518 33.74 -36.31 -14.79
N CYS A 519 34.78 -35.87 -14.08
CA CYS A 519 35.96 -36.68 -13.74
C CYS A 519 35.77 -37.34 -12.38
N TYR A 520 35.90 -38.67 -12.30
CA TYR A 520 35.69 -39.41 -11.05
C TYR A 520 36.57 -40.67 -10.95
N HIS A 521 36.63 -41.24 -9.75
CA HIS A 521 37.21 -42.54 -9.47
C HIS A 521 36.10 -43.54 -9.14
N LEU A 522 36.26 -44.79 -9.58
CA LEU A 522 35.36 -45.89 -9.26
C LEU A 522 36.20 -47.13 -8.94
N ASP A 523 36.16 -47.59 -7.70
CA ASP A 523 36.94 -48.75 -7.29
C ASP A 523 36.43 -50.03 -7.96
N GLY A 524 37.35 -50.97 -8.22
CA GLY A 524 37.06 -52.20 -8.95
C GLY A 524 36.95 -52.07 -10.47
N SER A 525 36.84 -50.87 -11.05
CA SER A 525 36.72 -50.69 -12.51
C SER A 525 38.05 -50.74 -13.28
N GLY A 526 39.18 -50.96 -12.60
CA GLY A 526 40.51 -50.94 -13.22
C GLY A 526 40.88 -52.27 -13.89
N SER A 527 40.74 -52.36 -15.21
CA SER A 527 41.10 -53.56 -15.99
C SER A 527 42.62 -53.85 -16.01
N GLY A 528 43.46 -52.82 -15.93
CA GLY A 528 44.92 -52.93 -16.04
C GLY A 528 45.47 -53.22 -17.45
N THR A 529 44.60 -53.58 -18.40
CA THR A 529 44.89 -53.75 -19.83
C THR A 529 44.92 -52.43 -20.59
N THR A 530 45.55 -52.40 -21.77
CA THR A 530 45.72 -51.19 -22.61
C THR A 530 45.26 -51.45 -24.05
N SER A 531 44.49 -50.55 -24.65
CA SER A 531 44.17 -50.58 -26.08
C SER A 531 45.24 -49.90 -26.95
N THR A 532 45.23 -50.22 -28.24
CA THR A 532 46.03 -49.56 -29.28
C THR A 532 45.15 -48.70 -30.18
N THR A 533 45.75 -47.71 -30.87
CA THR A 533 45.03 -46.76 -31.74
C THR A 533 44.19 -47.43 -32.84
N ALA A 534 44.52 -48.67 -33.24
CA ALA A 534 43.76 -49.44 -34.21
C ALA A 534 42.44 -50.03 -33.67
N GLN A 535 42.31 -50.22 -32.35
CA GLN A 535 41.12 -50.81 -31.74
C GLN A 535 39.99 -49.79 -31.51
N ASN A 536 40.33 -48.54 -31.19
CA ASN A 536 39.36 -47.47 -30.90
C ASN A 536 38.83 -46.78 -32.18
N GLY A 537 39.04 -47.39 -33.35
CA GLY A 537 38.57 -46.92 -34.66
C GLY A 537 37.39 -47.71 -35.25
N GLY A 538 36.85 -48.69 -34.51
CA GLY A 538 35.69 -49.47 -34.92
C GLY A 538 34.41 -48.62 -34.93
N ALA A 539 33.64 -48.70 -36.03
CA ALA A 539 32.33 -48.07 -36.11
C ALA A 539 31.37 -48.67 -35.07
N ALA A 540 30.35 -47.89 -34.69
CA ALA A 540 29.30 -48.29 -33.76
C ALA A 540 28.73 -49.66 -34.15
N SER A 541 28.97 -50.66 -33.30
CA SER A 541 28.34 -51.97 -33.46
C SER A 541 26.90 -51.87 -32.94
N GLU A 542 25.94 -52.07 -33.85
CA GLU A 542 24.55 -52.27 -33.48
C GLU A 542 24.46 -53.42 -32.47
N THR A 543 23.89 -53.16 -31.29
CA THR A 543 23.53 -54.20 -30.34
C THR A 543 22.37 -55.02 -30.89
N LYS A 544 22.70 -56.07 -31.64
CA LYS A 544 21.75 -57.10 -32.05
C LYS A 544 21.03 -57.64 -30.80
N PRO A 545 19.68 -57.63 -30.75
CA PRO A 545 18.96 -58.06 -29.56
C PRO A 545 19.21 -59.54 -29.25
N GLN A 546 19.53 -59.81 -27.99
CA GLN A 546 19.64 -61.16 -27.46
C GLN A 546 18.25 -61.82 -27.44
N GLN A 547 18.11 -62.95 -28.13
CA GLN A 547 16.86 -63.71 -28.16
C GLN A 547 16.51 -64.24 -26.75
N THR A 548 15.41 -63.77 -26.19
CA THR A 548 14.70 -64.47 -25.12
C THR A 548 13.81 -65.55 -25.71
N GLN A 549 14.05 -66.79 -25.33
CA GLN A 549 13.22 -67.93 -25.72
C GLN A 549 11.95 -67.97 -24.83
N PRO A 550 10.76 -68.35 -25.34
CA PRO A 550 9.52 -68.22 -24.58
C PRO A 550 9.42 -69.19 -23.40
N ALA A 551 8.84 -68.74 -22.29
CA ALA A 551 8.46 -69.60 -21.18
C ALA A 551 7.30 -70.53 -21.57
N GLN A 552 7.39 -71.80 -21.20
CA GLN A 552 6.29 -72.76 -21.35
C GLN A 552 5.26 -72.61 -20.21
N THR A 553 4.00 -72.81 -20.57
CA THR A 553 2.87 -72.89 -19.64
C THR A 553 2.77 -74.30 -19.05
N GLU A 554 2.53 -74.41 -17.74
CA GLU A 554 1.88 -75.57 -17.12
C GLU A 554 0.77 -75.11 -16.15
N SER A 555 -0.15 -76.04 -15.86
CA SER A 555 -1.58 -75.76 -15.60
C SER A 555 -1.98 -75.61 -14.13
N GLU A 556 -3.17 -75.00 -13.93
CA GLU A 556 -4.23 -75.28 -12.93
C GLU A 556 -3.84 -75.68 -11.48
N THR A 557 -4.47 -75.15 -10.43
CA THR A 557 -5.78 -75.64 -9.95
C THR A 557 -6.49 -74.62 -9.03
N LYS A 558 -7.83 -74.58 -9.05
CA LYS A 558 -8.74 -73.82 -8.14
C LYS A 558 -8.79 -74.48 -6.72
N PRO A 559 -9.20 -73.79 -5.63
CA PRO A 559 -10.63 -73.56 -5.35
C PRO A 559 -10.98 -72.22 -4.67
N GLN A 560 -12.29 -71.91 -4.64
CA GLN A 560 -12.96 -70.83 -3.89
C GLN A 560 -14.19 -71.48 -3.20
N PRO A 561 -14.47 -71.24 -1.90
CA PRO A 561 -15.49 -70.25 -1.44
C PRO A 561 -15.03 -69.47 -0.17
N THR A 562 -15.72 -68.45 0.39
CA THR A 562 -17.18 -68.23 0.54
C THR A 562 -17.54 -66.75 0.82
N THR A 563 -18.83 -66.42 0.70
CA THR A 563 -19.50 -65.11 0.80
C THR A 563 -19.70 -64.57 2.23
N ALA A 564 -19.76 -63.24 2.39
CA ALA A 564 -20.57 -62.53 3.42
C ALA A 564 -20.96 -61.13 2.90
N ALA A 565 -22.06 -60.54 3.41
CA ALA A 565 -22.74 -59.37 2.80
C ALA A 565 -22.83 -58.12 3.71
N GLN A 566 -23.05 -56.97 3.05
CA GLN A 566 -23.75 -55.70 3.41
C GLN A 566 -24.27 -55.46 4.85
N PRO A 567 -24.37 -54.18 5.34
CA PRO A 567 -25.26 -53.17 4.72
C PRO A 567 -24.80 -51.69 4.70
N GLN A 568 -25.70 -50.84 4.17
CA GLN A 568 -25.61 -49.40 3.84
C GLN A 568 -26.42 -48.54 4.85
N PRO A 569 -26.14 -47.23 4.97
CA PRO A 569 -27.17 -46.16 4.81
C PRO A 569 -26.63 -44.97 3.94
N THR A 570 -27.30 -44.40 2.93
CA THR A 570 -28.52 -43.54 2.86
C THR A 570 -28.46 -42.21 3.64
N THR A 571 -28.89 -41.01 3.19
CA THR A 571 -29.15 -40.34 1.87
C THR A 571 -29.52 -38.86 2.18
N ALA A 572 -29.03 -37.85 1.45
CA ALA A 572 -29.61 -36.48 1.21
C ALA A 572 -28.48 -35.46 0.83
N ALA A 573 -28.65 -34.41 0.02
CA ALA A 573 -29.71 -34.02 -0.94
C ALA A 573 -29.11 -33.10 -2.06
N GLN A 574 -29.83 -32.92 -3.16
CA GLN A 574 -29.52 -32.06 -4.32
C GLN A 574 -29.97 -30.58 -4.08
N PRO A 575 -29.69 -29.54 -4.94
CA PRO A 575 -29.64 -29.61 -6.41
C PRO A 575 -28.58 -28.75 -7.18
N GLN A 576 -28.52 -29.02 -8.49
CA GLN A 576 -27.88 -28.20 -9.55
C GLN A 576 -28.83 -27.05 -9.98
N PRO A 577 -28.38 -26.00 -10.72
CA PRO A 577 -28.64 -26.03 -12.18
C PRO A 577 -27.71 -25.20 -13.11
N THR A 578 -27.72 -25.62 -14.40
CA THR A 578 -27.66 -24.83 -15.65
C THR A 578 -26.53 -23.85 -16.01
N THR A 579 -25.93 -24.11 -17.18
CA THR A 579 -25.20 -23.20 -18.06
C THR A 579 -26.14 -22.21 -18.79
N ALA A 580 -25.70 -20.97 -19.02
CA ALA A 580 -26.33 -20.02 -19.96
C ALA A 580 -25.26 -19.20 -20.72
N ALA A 581 -25.60 -18.71 -21.92
CA ALA A 581 -24.64 -18.26 -22.93
C ALA A 581 -24.19 -16.79 -22.81
N GLN A 582 -22.98 -16.48 -23.30
CA GLN A 582 -22.51 -15.11 -23.53
C GLN A 582 -23.11 -14.52 -24.82
N PRO A 583 -23.50 -13.22 -24.83
CA PRO A 583 -23.72 -12.47 -26.05
C PRO A 583 -22.41 -11.83 -26.57
N GLN A 584 -22.23 -11.85 -27.89
CA GLN A 584 -21.11 -11.27 -28.63
C GLN A 584 -21.39 -9.79 -28.98
N PRO A 585 -20.44 -8.85 -28.80
CA PRO A 585 -20.53 -7.51 -29.38
C PRO A 585 -20.00 -7.47 -30.82
N THR A 586 -20.70 -6.75 -31.69
CA THR A 586 -20.36 -6.51 -33.10
C THR A 586 -19.30 -5.42 -33.29
N THR A 587 -18.54 -5.53 -34.37
CA THR A 587 -17.53 -4.57 -34.83
C THR A 587 -18.11 -3.20 -35.23
N THR A 588 -17.34 -2.13 -35.01
CA THR A 588 -17.41 -0.90 -35.84
C THR A 588 -15.98 -0.41 -36.11
N ALA A 589 -15.73 0.13 -37.31
CA ALA A 589 -14.38 0.31 -37.85
C ALA A 589 -13.67 1.62 -37.43
N GLN A 590 -12.35 1.58 -37.36
CA GLN A 590 -11.49 2.77 -37.27
C GLN A 590 -11.38 3.50 -38.63
N PRO A 591 -11.35 4.84 -38.66
CA PRO A 591 -10.78 5.60 -39.75
C PRO A 591 -9.26 5.78 -39.58
N GLN A 592 -8.52 5.55 -40.66
CA GLN A 592 -7.07 5.73 -40.78
C GLN A 592 -6.70 7.21 -40.98
N PRO A 593 -5.66 7.76 -40.31
CA PRO A 593 -5.08 9.06 -40.65
C PRO A 593 -4.05 8.96 -41.79
N THR A 594 -4.09 9.92 -42.71
CA THR A 594 -3.18 10.08 -43.84
C THR A 594 -1.91 10.86 -43.48
N THR A 595 -0.79 10.51 -44.09
CA THR A 595 0.50 11.21 -44.00
C THR A 595 0.54 12.49 -44.85
N ALA A 596 0.92 13.66 -44.28
CA ALA A 596 1.59 14.75 -45.02
C ALA A 596 2.14 15.88 -44.13
N ALA A 597 3.25 16.49 -44.60
CA ALA A 597 3.74 17.86 -44.37
C ALA A 597 4.44 18.26 -43.03
N GLN A 598 5.75 18.52 -43.13
CA GLN A 598 6.44 19.58 -42.37
C GLN A 598 6.18 20.96 -43.02
N PRO A 599 6.35 22.06 -42.27
CA PRO A 599 7.47 23.00 -42.51
C PRO A 599 8.22 23.32 -41.20
N ALA A 600 9.56 23.33 -41.13
CA ALA A 600 10.53 24.30 -41.66
C ALA A 600 10.61 25.63 -40.87
N SER A 601 11.71 25.85 -40.13
CA SER A 601 12.10 27.15 -39.57
C SER A 601 13.61 27.30 -39.28
N GLN A 602 14.20 28.33 -39.89
CA GLN A 602 15.53 28.94 -39.68
C GLN A 602 15.54 30.27 -40.48
N PRO A 603 16.50 31.20 -40.33
CA PRO A 603 17.22 31.68 -39.12
C PRO A 603 17.36 33.23 -39.07
N THR A 604 17.95 33.80 -37.99
CA THR A 604 18.75 35.07 -37.95
C THR A 604 19.32 35.23 -36.52
N SER A 605 20.65 35.15 -36.26
CA SER A 605 21.69 36.22 -36.27
C SER A 605 21.45 37.36 -35.25
N ALA A 606 22.40 37.87 -34.44
CA ALA A 606 23.89 37.78 -34.38
C ALA A 606 24.36 37.93 -32.88
N GLN A 607 25.62 38.02 -32.44
CA GLN A 607 26.93 38.25 -33.06
C GLN A 607 28.07 37.77 -32.10
N SER A 608 29.24 37.39 -32.64
CA SER A 608 30.49 37.01 -31.91
C SER A 608 31.37 38.26 -31.59
N PRO A 609 32.63 38.20 -31.05
CA PRO A 609 33.56 37.08 -30.76
C PRO A 609 34.27 37.13 -29.37
N GLY A 610 35.13 36.17 -28.96
CA GLY A 610 35.54 34.88 -29.55
C GLY A 610 36.83 34.29 -28.93
N SER A 611 37.37 33.24 -29.57
CA SER A 611 38.64 32.48 -29.27
C SER A 611 38.75 31.80 -27.88
N ALA A 612 38.74 30.46 -27.75
CA ALA A 612 39.77 29.45 -28.11
C ALA A 612 40.95 29.42 -27.08
N GLN A 613 41.55 28.29 -26.66
CA GLN A 613 41.56 26.91 -27.20
C GLN A 613 42.10 25.89 -26.14
N ALA A 614 41.68 24.61 -26.24
CA ALA A 614 42.40 23.37 -25.86
C ALA A 614 42.84 23.01 -24.39
N TYR A 615 42.66 21.72 -24.07
CA TYR A 615 43.40 20.88 -23.09
C TYR A 615 44.91 20.73 -23.49
N PRO A 616 45.83 20.09 -22.72
CA PRO A 616 45.70 19.42 -21.41
C PRO A 616 46.80 19.85 -20.37
N GLY A 617 46.87 19.22 -19.19
CA GLY A 617 48.04 19.36 -18.29
C GLY A 617 47.98 18.54 -17.01
N GLN A 618 49.08 17.86 -16.66
CA GLN A 618 49.20 17.01 -15.46
C GLN A 618 49.91 17.72 -14.29
N ASN A 619 49.63 17.22 -13.09
CA ASN A 619 50.59 16.95 -11.99
C ASN A 619 50.97 18.05 -10.97
N SER A 620 51.38 17.52 -9.81
CA SER A 620 52.19 18.12 -8.72
C SER A 620 51.58 19.12 -7.73
N SER A 621 51.18 18.54 -6.58
CA SER A 621 51.85 18.74 -5.28
C SER A 621 52.45 20.13 -4.95
N GLY A 622 51.90 20.79 -3.92
CA GLY A 622 52.54 21.93 -3.25
C GLY A 622 51.93 22.15 -1.86
N GLN A 623 52.76 22.18 -0.83
CA GLN A 623 52.31 22.31 0.56
C GLN A 623 52.20 23.77 1.02
N ASN A 624 51.41 23.94 2.09
CA ASN A 624 51.68 24.78 3.25
C ASN A 624 51.05 26.18 3.36
N ALA A 625 50.69 26.48 4.62
CA ALA A 625 49.93 27.62 5.10
C ALA A 625 50.66 28.98 5.04
N SER A 626 49.91 30.09 5.14
CA SER A 626 49.95 30.98 6.32
C SER A 626 49.23 32.34 6.14
N SER A 627 48.32 32.65 7.06
CA SER A 627 47.96 33.99 7.55
C SER A 627 47.18 33.75 8.86
N GLY A 628 47.62 34.12 10.07
CA GLY A 628 47.94 35.47 10.55
C GLY A 628 46.66 36.10 11.14
N SER A 629 46.59 36.61 12.38
CA SER A 629 47.58 36.86 13.44
C SER A 629 46.89 37.33 14.75
N SER A 630 47.59 37.24 15.92
CA SER A 630 47.35 38.03 17.18
C SER A 630 45.98 37.87 17.89
N SER A 631 45.78 37.99 19.22
CA SER A 631 46.57 38.28 20.45
C SER A 631 45.62 38.15 21.68
N SER A 632 45.99 38.00 22.97
CA SER A 632 47.24 37.69 23.71
C SER A 632 46.92 37.61 25.23
N GLY A 633 47.59 36.75 26.03
CA GLY A 633 47.54 36.83 27.51
C GLY A 633 47.77 35.51 28.28
N GLY A 634 48.78 35.48 29.16
CA GLY A 634 48.99 34.50 30.26
C GLY A 634 49.46 35.28 31.52
N PRO A 635 50.10 34.68 32.57
CA PRO A 635 50.41 33.27 32.93
C PRO A 635 49.67 32.83 34.24
N GLY A 636 49.93 31.70 34.93
CA GLY A 636 50.72 30.48 34.63
C GLY A 636 51.60 29.96 35.79
N SER A 637 51.07 29.06 36.64
CA SER A 637 51.76 28.23 37.67
C SER A 637 51.18 26.80 37.59
N GLY A 638 51.88 25.66 37.63
CA GLY A 638 52.95 25.19 38.54
C GLY A 638 52.33 24.16 39.52
N SER A 639 52.89 22.98 39.84
CA SER A 639 54.17 22.31 39.53
C SER A 639 54.19 20.86 40.10
N ASN A 640 55.00 19.95 39.53
CA ASN A 640 55.39 18.59 40.04
C ASN A 640 54.28 17.53 40.23
N GLY A 641 54.50 16.21 40.08
CA GLY A 641 55.66 15.47 39.52
C GLY A 641 55.95 14.13 40.22
N THR A 642 55.96 13.00 39.47
CA THR A 642 56.74 11.73 39.67
C THR A 642 56.64 10.95 41.03
N GLN A 643 56.74 9.61 41.16
CA GLN A 643 57.21 8.52 40.27
C GLN A 643 56.84 7.11 40.82
N SER A 644 56.89 6.09 39.94
CA SER A 644 57.32 4.68 40.19
C SER A 644 56.47 3.64 40.95
N SER A 645 56.32 2.47 40.29
CA SER A 645 55.89 1.12 40.74
C SER A 645 57.05 0.38 41.51
N PRO A 646 57.06 -0.97 41.76
CA PRO A 646 56.12 -2.08 41.46
C PRO A 646 55.89 -3.15 42.58
N GLY A 647 55.07 -4.17 42.33
CA GLY A 647 55.13 -5.45 43.07
C GLY A 647 53.86 -6.34 43.04
N GLY A 648 54.03 -7.62 42.67
CA GLY A 648 53.15 -8.75 43.04
C GLY A 648 54.04 -9.88 43.63
N PRO A 649 53.60 -11.15 43.78
CA PRO A 649 52.26 -11.76 43.54
C PRO A 649 51.73 -12.62 44.72
N GLY A 650 50.54 -13.25 44.59
CA GLY A 650 50.24 -14.51 45.32
C GLY A 650 48.79 -14.80 45.80
N GLY A 651 48.21 -15.92 45.33
CA GLY A 651 47.74 -17.02 46.20
C GLY A 651 46.33 -17.05 46.86
N ALA A 652 45.43 -17.84 46.25
CA ALA A 652 44.59 -18.90 46.88
C ALA A 652 43.32 -18.61 47.74
N SER A 653 42.20 -19.18 47.24
CA SER A 653 41.19 -20.03 47.94
C SER A 653 40.19 -19.48 48.99
N GLY A 654 38.88 -19.63 48.69
CA GLY A 654 37.90 -20.16 49.66
C GLY A 654 36.54 -19.44 49.82
N SER A 655 35.43 -20.23 49.80
CA SER A 655 34.04 -19.87 50.22
C SER A 655 33.24 -18.92 49.30
N GLY A 656 31.91 -19.02 49.13
CA GLY A 656 30.96 -20.07 49.51
C GLY A 656 29.46 -19.65 49.51
N VAL A 657 28.59 -20.47 48.88
CA VAL A 657 27.14 -20.67 49.16
C VAL A 657 26.08 -19.65 48.66
N SER A 658 24.90 -20.21 48.32
CA SER A 658 23.55 -19.62 48.10
C SER A 658 23.22 -19.02 46.72
N SER A 659 22.06 -19.29 46.10
CA SER A 659 21.01 -20.31 46.36
C SER A 659 20.03 -20.40 45.18
N SER A 660 19.53 -21.59 44.86
CA SER A 660 18.39 -21.79 43.95
C SER A 660 17.54 -22.99 44.37
N PRO A 661 16.21 -22.86 44.51
CA PRO A 661 15.32 -24.00 44.65
C PRO A 661 14.59 -24.32 43.33
N GLY A 662 14.68 -25.57 42.88
CA GLY A 662 13.84 -26.13 41.83
C GLY A 662 13.07 -27.34 42.35
N VAL A 663 11.74 -27.28 42.28
CA VAL A 663 10.76 -28.36 42.57
C VAL A 663 9.49 -27.98 41.78
N SER A 664 8.61 -28.87 41.30
CA SER A 664 8.44 -30.31 41.52
C SER A 664 7.77 -30.98 40.32
N GLN A 665 7.94 -32.31 40.19
CA GLN A 665 6.96 -33.16 39.49
C GLN A 665 5.75 -33.46 40.38
N THR A 666 4.62 -33.83 39.77
CA THR A 666 3.47 -34.48 40.41
C THR A 666 2.86 -35.54 39.47
N PRO A 667 2.48 -36.74 39.96
CA PRO A 667 1.76 -37.75 39.17
C PRO A 667 0.38 -38.14 39.74
N GLY A 668 -0.70 -37.82 39.01
CA GLY A 668 -2.05 -38.44 39.07
C GLY A 668 -2.78 -38.50 40.44
N PRO A 669 -3.89 -39.28 40.56
CA PRO A 669 -4.75 -39.87 39.52
C PRO A 669 -6.26 -39.50 39.69
N GLY A 670 -7.16 -39.94 38.79
CA GLY A 670 -8.61 -39.93 39.07
C GLY A 670 -9.54 -40.22 37.88
N ASN A 671 -10.04 -41.46 37.81
CA ASN A 671 -11.16 -42.02 37.00
C ASN A 671 -11.23 -41.72 35.49
#